data_AF-A0A2R6JQ07-F1
#
_entry.id   AF-A0A2R6JQ07-F1
#
_cell.length_a   1.000
_cell.length_b   1.000
_cell.length_c   1.000
_cell.angle_alpha   90.00
_cell.angle_beta   90.00
_cell.angle_gamma   90.00
#
_symmetry.space_group_name_H-M   'P 1'
#
loop_
_entity.id
_entity.type
_entity.pdbx_description
1 polymer ?
#
loop_
_entity_poly.entity_id
_entity_poly.type
_entity_poly.pdbx_seq_one_letter_code
_entity_poly.pdbx_strand_id
1 'polypeptide(L)'
;MQDDIPQSDETDRFADASIDRRTFVRLSAAAGAALSLPGNAFASASDAAFDDEYEYVLNHTPANYAVPTLVRFDDAAGPAAMDAATDADTRTTTEPEPAAYAQLTAAQAASVSDLPTAETFTYAPGANPFWRLGYYPLGVFPDSERCVDFILYEEMIAGMERLAEQHPDRLDFYDIGRSPGWDNALSAREDPKPVYVAELTNDIDDEESYREKEKVFCSLSLHGDERAGAEGGCRFVEDLLDGREREIEQLLDDAVIVLAFTNPDGWVARHPQYFGKFTRGNAEIGDTNRQYPIVGWITPDHYPAEPRGADAEDDQDGIDSDVDSEYLENVPDTLAIVEHLRDYENLNYGADFHGASVFSGDFVFGLISQAQYDHRQFHELYGLNRDVDDALTEEIQPQPYTSNEYDYGTIWDLLGYTDSGIQGDWLAHPKSLGGLGMTSMDFEMAQSNIITSTYYDPNRNDKQSRGYKQGIRTLTKFAVQNSDTRTTSDEFSATVETGGNSTLVVTTDRLTRSSDQLVFEGRGDDGDGSDGDGGGARTTRVDTDTEVSRAASSLSLADGADATALSVPASTHTLSLDVEPDGPVVATLESPSGETVRSRDGTDGPMACGPHVEWTVREPEAGRWTLSVEPRTATDEVNGESVTADSVDVETTAVRTAQDGTTTPDPREVLGYGQFDYKVSPFVFFDSDFFGSGDDLRALDVERDLDDFTEGADVDTASVDAVDASTLQAYDNVVVIHDDGIDDEAYVGALDEFVDSGGNLVVTDTGVSLLSAMDNTAVGGLGADATVEETYYVANLGDKRPNQPMLDGARLVQTQLWKVAGLGYSVGTEAPMTIVDRTAFDEAGGIAAGVQDGGVSAGSFIGETSDLSGEVTTRELVDSDAGAVHFVGGLFPPASQANLHPFGVLDYSPSFLGYLMMTNALGYVQTRSIEGETTATFGGESTFTVEDGVATPTLEASGSRSDDGSVFTGGQTDRVVVTVTELSEAAEVADGVPDGWTVDTDYGDADSFDAEAGTVSFGERGPVDPEADDDPLELEYYAEAPEGATATGRYTFGPAEATATVGGDEVTVEFAGTDTDTVVGPSTGT
;
A
#
# COMPACT_ATOMS: atom_id res chain seq x y z
N MET A 1 -63.05 2.20 24.93
CA MET A 1 -62.66 0.94 25.61
C MET A 1 -62.59 -0.05 24.48
N GLN A 2 -61.36 -0.49 24.16
CA GLN A 2 -61.02 -1.15 22.90
C GLN A 2 -61.13 -0.26 21.65
N ASP A 3 -60.18 -0.54 20.75
CA ASP A 3 -60.05 -0.29 19.31
C ASP A 3 -59.24 0.91 18.76
N ASP A 4 -58.40 0.50 17.77
CA ASP A 4 -57.87 1.14 16.56
C ASP A 4 -56.62 2.03 16.59
N ILE A 5 -55.47 1.50 16.08
CA ILE A 5 -54.58 2.03 15.01
C ILE A 5 -53.82 0.81 14.36
N PRO A 6 -53.59 0.76 13.02
CA PRO A 6 -53.46 -0.48 12.25
C PRO A 6 -52.02 -1.00 12.07
N GLN A 7 -51.85 -2.33 12.12
CA GLN A 7 -50.68 -3.05 11.64
C GLN A 7 -50.60 -2.94 10.11
N SER A 8 -49.48 -2.45 9.59
CA SER A 8 -49.12 -2.64 8.18
C SER A 8 -48.62 -4.07 8.01
N ASP A 9 -49.34 -4.84 7.19
CA ASP A 9 -48.96 -6.17 6.72
C ASP A 9 -47.64 -6.09 5.91
N GLU A 10 -46.50 -6.28 6.57
CA GLU A 10 -45.35 -6.91 5.89
C GLU A 10 -45.61 -8.42 5.88
N THR A 11 -46.33 -8.88 4.85
CA THR A 11 -46.36 -10.30 4.54
C THR A 11 -44.96 -10.73 4.12
N ASP A 12 -44.24 -11.41 5.02
CA ASP A 12 -43.12 -12.26 4.66
C ASP A 12 -43.57 -13.22 3.55
N ARG A 13 -43.11 -12.95 2.32
CA ARG A 13 -43.52 -13.70 1.12
C ARG A 13 -42.86 -15.08 1.06
N PHE A 14 -41.99 -15.42 2.01
CA PHE A 14 -41.24 -16.67 2.09
C PHE A 14 -41.64 -17.56 3.28
N ALA A 15 -42.48 -17.10 4.20
CA ALA A 15 -42.93 -17.87 5.36
C ALA A 15 -43.58 -19.23 5.02
N ASP A 16 -44.11 -19.38 3.78
CA ASP A 16 -44.73 -20.62 3.27
C ASP A 16 -43.94 -21.29 2.12
N ALA A 17 -42.72 -20.85 1.81
CA ALA A 17 -41.86 -21.42 0.77
C ALA A 17 -40.76 -22.30 1.39
N SER A 18 -40.43 -23.44 0.75
CA SER A 18 -39.32 -24.33 1.18
C SER A 18 -37.94 -23.82 0.77
N ILE A 19 -37.83 -22.54 0.44
CA ILE A 19 -36.66 -21.88 -0.15
C ILE A 19 -36.57 -20.55 0.59
N ASP A 20 -35.51 -20.37 1.37
CA ASP A 20 -35.26 -19.12 2.08
C ASP A 20 -34.74 -18.02 1.13
N ARG A 21 -34.61 -16.82 1.67
CA ARG A 21 -34.20 -15.63 0.91
C ARG A 21 -32.80 -15.76 0.31
N ARG A 22 -31.85 -16.40 1.02
CA ARG A 22 -30.48 -16.70 0.51
C ARG A 22 -30.52 -17.66 -0.68
N THR A 23 -31.33 -18.72 -0.58
CA THR A 23 -31.53 -19.71 -1.65
C THR A 23 -32.24 -19.11 -2.86
N PHE A 24 -33.17 -18.16 -2.66
CA PHE A 24 -33.87 -17.46 -3.74
C PHE A 24 -32.96 -16.48 -4.51
N VAL A 25 -32.04 -15.79 -3.82
CA VAL A 25 -31.04 -14.92 -4.45
C VAL A 25 -30.07 -15.75 -5.30
N ARG A 26 -29.55 -16.87 -4.76
CA ARG A 26 -28.72 -17.84 -5.50
C ARG A 26 -29.45 -18.41 -6.75
N LEU A 27 -30.74 -18.73 -6.64
CA LEU A 27 -31.55 -19.23 -7.76
C LEU A 27 -31.86 -18.16 -8.83
N SER A 28 -31.81 -16.87 -8.47
CA SER A 28 -32.10 -15.77 -9.39
C SER A 28 -30.88 -15.40 -10.23
N ALA A 29 -29.68 -15.49 -9.66
CA ALA A 29 -28.41 -15.45 -10.40
C ALA A 29 -28.27 -16.67 -11.35
N ALA A 30 -28.79 -17.84 -10.93
CA ALA A 30 -28.74 -19.09 -11.71
C ALA A 30 -29.56 -19.09 -13.02
N ALA A 31 -30.36 -18.06 -13.31
CA ALA A 31 -31.10 -17.97 -14.55
C ALA A 31 -30.27 -17.44 -15.75
N GLY A 32 -29.06 -16.89 -15.52
CA GLY A 32 -28.20 -16.27 -16.54
C GLY A 32 -26.92 -17.03 -16.92
N ALA A 33 -26.25 -17.71 -15.98
CA ALA A 33 -24.90 -18.27 -16.21
C ALA A 33 -24.87 -19.80 -16.13
N ALA A 34 -25.01 -20.47 -17.27
CA ALA A 34 -25.03 -21.94 -17.36
C ALA A 34 -23.65 -22.60 -17.59
N LEU A 35 -22.54 -21.92 -17.28
CA LEU A 35 -21.20 -22.44 -17.58
C LEU A 35 -20.22 -22.54 -16.39
N SER A 36 -20.60 -22.14 -15.17
CA SER A 36 -19.66 -22.10 -14.03
C SER A 36 -20.24 -22.41 -12.65
N LEU A 37 -21.51 -22.82 -12.52
CA LEU A 37 -22.07 -23.10 -11.19
C LEU A 37 -21.56 -24.42 -10.58
N PRO A 38 -21.11 -24.42 -9.32
CA PRO A 38 -20.76 -25.63 -8.57
C PRO A 38 -21.95 -26.60 -8.51
N GLY A 39 -21.69 -27.90 -8.73
CA GLY A 39 -22.69 -28.97 -8.55
C GLY A 39 -23.50 -29.41 -9.77
N ASN A 40 -23.27 -28.85 -10.97
CA ASN A 40 -23.81 -29.41 -12.22
C ASN A 40 -22.88 -30.47 -12.82
N ALA A 41 -23.35 -31.71 -12.94
CA ALA A 41 -22.59 -32.77 -13.58
C ALA A 41 -22.52 -32.59 -15.12
N PHE A 42 -21.31 -32.53 -15.66
CA PHE A 42 -21.01 -32.52 -17.10
C PHE A 42 -20.72 -33.93 -17.66
N ALA A 43 -20.40 -34.88 -16.79
CA ALA A 43 -20.19 -36.28 -17.14
C ALA A 43 -20.94 -37.23 -16.19
N SER A 44 -20.85 -38.53 -16.47
CA SER A 44 -21.44 -39.60 -15.64
C SER A 44 -20.50 -40.81 -15.56
N ALA A 45 -19.21 -40.55 -15.42
CA ALA A 45 -18.18 -41.57 -15.20
C ALA A 45 -18.31 -42.09 -13.76
N SER A 46 -18.23 -43.41 -13.60
CA SER A 46 -18.26 -44.06 -12.29
C SER A 46 -17.58 -45.42 -12.41
N ASP A 47 -16.74 -45.74 -11.44
CA ASP A 47 -16.00 -47.00 -11.33
C ASP A 47 -15.80 -47.33 -9.85
N ALA A 48 -15.69 -48.62 -9.51
CA ALA A 48 -15.42 -49.04 -8.14
C ALA A 48 -14.01 -48.63 -7.65
N ALA A 49 -13.10 -48.31 -8.57
CA ALA A 49 -11.78 -47.79 -8.26
C ALA A 49 -11.78 -46.27 -7.98
N PHE A 50 -12.86 -45.55 -8.31
CA PHE A 50 -12.92 -44.11 -8.06
C PHE A 50 -13.35 -43.85 -6.61
N ASP A 51 -12.61 -43.01 -5.89
CA ASP A 51 -13.12 -42.49 -4.63
C ASP A 51 -14.20 -41.41 -4.85
N ASP A 52 -14.96 -41.10 -3.79
CA ASP A 52 -16.13 -40.23 -3.88
C ASP A 52 -15.76 -38.80 -4.33
N GLU A 53 -14.61 -38.28 -3.87
CA GLU A 53 -14.09 -36.96 -4.23
C GLU A 53 -13.69 -36.93 -5.71
N TYR A 54 -12.93 -37.93 -6.16
CA TYR A 54 -12.51 -38.06 -7.55
C TYR A 54 -13.69 -38.24 -8.50
N GLU A 55 -14.65 -39.12 -8.18
CA GLU A 55 -15.84 -39.30 -9.00
C GLU A 55 -16.66 -37.99 -9.09
N TYR A 56 -16.77 -37.25 -7.98
CA TYR A 56 -17.41 -35.94 -7.99
C TYR A 56 -16.68 -34.96 -8.91
N VAL A 57 -15.40 -34.72 -8.69
CA VAL A 57 -14.62 -33.76 -9.49
C VAL A 57 -14.65 -34.14 -10.97
N LEU A 58 -14.39 -35.41 -11.31
CA LEU A 58 -14.41 -35.90 -12.69
C LEU A 58 -15.74 -35.67 -13.40
N ASN A 59 -16.85 -35.75 -12.67
CA ASN A 59 -18.18 -35.52 -13.22
C ASN A 59 -18.59 -34.06 -13.29
N HIS A 60 -17.95 -33.18 -12.49
CA HIS A 60 -18.23 -31.75 -12.43
C HIS A 60 -17.18 -30.90 -13.16
N THR A 61 -16.15 -31.53 -13.73
CA THR A 61 -15.25 -30.93 -14.72
C THR A 61 -15.78 -31.19 -16.14
N PRO A 62 -15.77 -30.21 -17.07
CA PRO A 62 -16.25 -30.45 -18.43
C PRO A 62 -15.46 -31.58 -19.11
N ALA A 63 -16.14 -32.41 -19.92
CA ALA A 63 -15.60 -33.70 -20.37
C ALA A 63 -14.29 -33.65 -21.19
N ASN A 64 -13.93 -32.48 -21.74
CA ASN A 64 -12.69 -32.25 -22.47
C ASN A 64 -11.57 -31.62 -21.63
N TYR A 65 -11.83 -31.33 -20.35
CA TYR A 65 -10.85 -30.85 -19.39
C TYR A 65 -10.36 -32.02 -18.55
N ALA A 66 -9.12 -31.93 -18.10
CA ALA A 66 -8.43 -33.00 -17.40
C ALA A 66 -8.38 -32.74 -15.89
N VAL A 67 -8.48 -33.80 -15.10
CA VAL A 67 -8.48 -33.76 -13.64
C VAL A 67 -7.14 -34.31 -13.11
N PRO A 68 -6.43 -33.59 -12.23
CA PRO A 68 -5.29 -34.10 -11.47
C PRO A 68 -5.60 -35.44 -10.78
N THR A 69 -5.01 -36.52 -11.29
CA THR A 69 -5.35 -37.89 -10.88
C THR A 69 -4.12 -38.63 -10.38
N LEU A 70 -4.19 -39.12 -9.14
CA LEU A 70 -3.28 -40.14 -8.63
C LEU A 70 -3.93 -41.52 -8.75
N VAL A 71 -3.25 -42.45 -9.41
CA VAL A 71 -3.67 -43.85 -9.56
C VAL A 71 -2.70 -44.77 -8.82
N ARG A 72 -3.22 -45.61 -7.94
CA ARG A 72 -2.46 -46.68 -7.27
C ARG A 72 -2.64 -48.00 -7.98
N PHE A 73 -1.58 -48.80 -8.05
CA PHE A 73 -1.57 -50.07 -8.77
C PHE A 73 -1.16 -51.25 -7.88
N ASP A 74 -1.73 -52.42 -8.17
CA ASP A 74 -1.43 -53.67 -7.47
C ASP A 74 -0.01 -54.22 -7.77
N ASP A 75 0.58 -53.79 -8.89
CA ASP A 75 1.91 -54.20 -9.33
C ASP A 75 2.71 -53.11 -10.07
N ALA A 76 4.02 -53.34 -10.16
CA ALA A 76 4.98 -52.39 -10.74
C ALA A 76 4.89 -52.22 -12.27
N ALA A 77 4.08 -53.01 -12.98
CA ALA A 77 3.82 -52.83 -14.41
C ALA A 77 2.69 -51.83 -14.67
N GLY A 78 1.82 -51.59 -13.68
CA GLY A 78 0.68 -50.67 -13.76
C GLY A 78 1.02 -49.25 -14.21
N PRO A 79 1.99 -48.56 -13.60
CA PRO A 79 2.36 -47.20 -13.99
C PRO A 79 2.76 -47.07 -15.47
N ALA A 80 3.56 -48.01 -15.98
CA ALA A 80 3.96 -48.04 -17.40
C ALA A 80 2.79 -48.42 -18.33
N ALA A 81 1.81 -49.17 -17.84
CA ALA A 81 0.60 -49.49 -18.59
C ALA A 81 -0.33 -48.28 -18.70
N MET A 82 -0.43 -47.45 -17.66
CA MET A 82 -1.14 -46.18 -17.70
C MET A 82 -0.51 -45.22 -18.71
N ASP A 83 0.81 -44.99 -18.62
CA ASP A 83 1.56 -44.15 -19.56
C ASP A 83 1.37 -44.59 -21.03
N ALA A 84 1.23 -45.89 -21.28
CA ALA A 84 0.95 -46.41 -22.63
C ALA A 84 -0.52 -46.31 -23.06
N ALA A 85 -1.45 -46.13 -22.12
CA ALA A 85 -2.90 -46.10 -22.35
C ALA A 85 -3.46 -44.68 -22.50
N THR A 86 -2.73 -43.67 -22.02
CA THR A 86 -3.06 -42.26 -22.17
C THR A 86 -2.00 -41.53 -23.00
N ASP A 87 -2.34 -40.37 -23.54
CA ASP A 87 -1.41 -39.41 -24.13
C ASP A 87 -1.05 -38.27 -23.16
N ALA A 88 -1.49 -38.38 -21.90
CA ALA A 88 -1.17 -37.44 -20.83
C ALA A 88 0.27 -37.60 -20.33
N ASP A 89 0.87 -36.48 -19.89
CA ASP A 89 2.17 -36.48 -19.23
C ASP A 89 2.07 -37.19 -17.87
N THR A 90 2.69 -38.38 -17.79
CA THR A 90 2.56 -39.29 -16.65
C THR A 90 3.83 -39.28 -15.80
N ARG A 91 3.68 -38.98 -14.51
CA ARG A 91 4.74 -39.14 -13.50
C ARG A 91 4.53 -40.45 -12.76
N THR A 92 5.56 -41.28 -12.62
CA THR A 92 5.43 -42.62 -11.99
C THR A 92 6.36 -42.82 -10.80
N THR A 93 5.91 -43.60 -9.81
CA THR A 93 6.73 -44.08 -8.71
C THR A 93 6.46 -45.57 -8.44
N THR A 94 7.44 -46.26 -7.85
CA THR A 94 7.26 -47.62 -7.29
C THR A 94 7.39 -47.64 -5.76
N GLU A 95 7.62 -46.48 -5.16
CA GLU A 95 7.80 -46.28 -3.72
C GLU A 95 6.78 -45.23 -3.24
N PRO A 96 6.19 -45.40 -2.04
CA PRO A 96 6.19 -46.61 -1.21
C PRO A 96 5.42 -47.77 -1.86
N GLU A 97 4.64 -47.49 -2.91
CA GLU A 97 3.88 -48.45 -3.70
C GLU A 97 3.84 -48.03 -5.18
N PRO A 98 3.54 -48.95 -6.11
CA PRO A 98 3.34 -48.61 -7.51
C PRO A 98 2.21 -47.59 -7.70
N ALA A 99 2.55 -46.40 -8.19
CA ALA A 99 1.59 -45.34 -8.44
C ALA A 99 1.98 -44.51 -9.65
N ALA A 100 1.00 -43.85 -10.26
CA ALA A 100 1.21 -42.87 -11.31
C ALA A 100 0.29 -41.68 -11.14
N TYR A 101 0.79 -40.50 -11.49
CA TYR A 101 0.06 -39.25 -11.53
C TYR A 101 -0.04 -38.77 -12.98
N ALA A 102 -1.22 -38.31 -13.38
CA ALA A 102 -1.44 -37.58 -14.62
C ALA A 102 -2.71 -36.73 -14.53
N GLN A 103 -2.84 -35.70 -15.37
CA GLN A 103 -4.12 -35.04 -15.58
C GLN A 103 -4.96 -35.87 -16.58
N LEU A 104 -6.10 -36.41 -16.14
CA LEU A 104 -6.95 -37.29 -16.95
C LEU A 104 -8.32 -36.68 -17.21
N THR A 105 -8.74 -36.66 -18.48
CA THR A 105 -10.14 -36.43 -18.85
C THR A 105 -11.03 -37.59 -18.41
N ALA A 106 -12.35 -37.38 -18.34
CA ALA A 106 -13.31 -38.44 -18.04
C ALA A 106 -13.16 -39.68 -18.96
N ALA A 107 -12.80 -39.48 -20.22
CA ALA A 107 -12.56 -40.57 -21.17
C ALA A 107 -11.26 -41.33 -20.88
N GLN A 108 -10.17 -40.62 -20.55
CA GLN A 108 -8.90 -41.24 -20.18
C GLN A 108 -9.02 -41.97 -18.84
N ALA A 109 -9.65 -41.37 -17.83
CA ALA A 109 -9.90 -42.00 -16.53
C ALA A 109 -10.63 -43.34 -16.66
N ALA A 110 -11.70 -43.39 -17.46
CA ALA A 110 -12.41 -44.63 -17.77
C ALA A 110 -11.53 -45.66 -18.51
N SER A 111 -10.62 -45.21 -19.38
CA SER A 111 -9.68 -46.11 -20.06
C SER A 111 -8.60 -46.66 -19.13
N VAL A 112 -8.16 -45.88 -18.14
CA VAL A 112 -7.17 -46.31 -17.14
C VAL A 112 -7.82 -47.21 -16.11
N SER A 113 -9.10 -47.00 -15.74
CA SER A 113 -9.81 -47.89 -14.79
C SER A 113 -10.07 -49.29 -15.35
N ASP A 114 -10.12 -49.42 -16.69
CA ASP A 114 -10.16 -50.71 -17.38
C ASP A 114 -8.84 -51.53 -17.27
N LEU A 115 -7.75 -50.92 -16.76
CA LEU A 115 -6.49 -51.63 -16.56
C LEU A 115 -6.62 -52.64 -15.40
N PRO A 116 -6.21 -53.91 -15.58
CA PRO A 116 -6.38 -54.94 -14.55
C PRO A 116 -5.68 -54.65 -13.21
N THR A 117 -4.68 -53.77 -13.24
CA THR A 117 -3.78 -53.45 -12.12
C THR A 117 -4.16 -52.15 -11.41
N ALA A 118 -5.09 -51.34 -11.94
CA ALA A 118 -5.50 -50.08 -11.32
C ALA A 118 -6.45 -50.37 -10.14
N GLU A 119 -6.10 -49.88 -8.94
CA GLU A 119 -6.85 -50.16 -7.72
C GLU A 119 -7.69 -48.97 -7.25
N THR A 120 -7.08 -47.78 -7.19
CA THR A 120 -7.74 -46.57 -6.67
C THR A 120 -7.34 -45.34 -7.48
N PHE A 121 -8.31 -44.47 -7.71
CA PHE A 121 -8.15 -43.15 -8.32
C PHE A 121 -8.56 -42.10 -7.30
N THR A 122 -7.68 -41.14 -7.08
CA THR A 122 -7.88 -40.06 -6.13
C THR A 122 -7.60 -38.72 -6.81
N TYR A 123 -8.43 -37.73 -6.52
CA TYR A 123 -8.17 -36.35 -6.90
C TYR A 123 -6.93 -35.88 -6.15
N ALA A 124 -5.86 -35.56 -6.87
CA ALA A 124 -4.56 -35.22 -6.28
C ALA A 124 -4.00 -33.93 -6.88
N PRO A 125 -4.70 -32.79 -6.73
CA PRO A 125 -4.16 -31.49 -7.09
C PRO A 125 -3.01 -31.11 -6.14
N GLY A 126 -2.20 -30.11 -6.51
CA GLY A 126 -1.04 -29.69 -5.71
C GLY A 126 0.27 -29.79 -6.48
N ALA A 127 1.34 -29.25 -5.90
CA ALA A 127 2.65 -29.14 -6.50
C ALA A 127 3.33 -30.50 -6.66
N ASN A 128 3.32 -31.32 -5.61
CA ASN A 128 3.95 -32.62 -5.57
C ASN A 128 2.99 -33.73 -6.03
N PRO A 129 3.24 -34.41 -7.15
CA PRO A 129 2.32 -35.41 -7.71
C PRO A 129 2.04 -36.62 -6.79
N PHE A 130 2.85 -36.83 -5.75
CA PHE A 130 2.77 -37.98 -4.86
C PHE A 130 2.56 -37.64 -3.38
N TRP A 131 2.19 -36.39 -3.04
CA TRP A 131 2.01 -35.98 -1.63
C TRP A 131 0.96 -36.83 -0.90
N ARG A 132 -0.12 -37.24 -1.58
CA ARG A 132 -1.16 -38.14 -1.02
C ARG A 132 -0.67 -39.57 -0.70
N LEU A 133 0.56 -39.93 -1.09
CA LEU A 133 1.21 -41.19 -0.67
C LEU A 133 2.06 -41.01 0.60
N GLY A 134 2.22 -39.79 1.12
CA GLY A 134 3.23 -39.45 2.13
C GLY A 134 4.65 -39.70 1.62
N TYR A 135 4.85 -39.54 0.31
CA TYR A 135 6.11 -39.85 -0.37
C TYR A 135 6.66 -38.62 -1.09
N TYR A 136 7.82 -38.18 -0.64
CA TYR A 136 8.42 -36.90 -1.02
C TYR A 136 9.81 -37.09 -1.65
N PRO A 137 9.91 -37.76 -2.82
CA PRO A 137 11.21 -38.06 -3.44
C PRO A 137 11.93 -36.82 -3.98
N LEU A 138 11.23 -35.69 -4.09
CA LEU A 138 11.72 -34.44 -4.66
C LEU A 138 11.78 -33.32 -3.61
N GLY A 139 11.64 -33.66 -2.32
CA GLY A 139 11.25 -32.71 -1.28
C GLY A 139 9.74 -32.78 -1.02
N VAL A 140 9.35 -32.29 0.14
CA VAL A 140 7.98 -32.03 0.55
C VAL A 140 7.36 -30.99 -0.37
N PHE A 141 8.05 -29.87 -0.59
CA PHE A 141 7.71 -28.78 -1.49
C PHE A 141 8.75 -28.69 -2.62
N PRO A 142 8.56 -29.40 -3.75
CA PRO A 142 9.55 -29.46 -4.81
C PRO A 142 9.87 -28.08 -5.41
N ASP A 143 11.05 -27.96 -6.04
CA ASP A 143 11.39 -26.80 -6.87
C ASP A 143 10.32 -26.57 -7.96
N SER A 144 10.01 -25.30 -8.27
CA SER A 144 8.89 -24.91 -9.13
C SER A 144 8.86 -25.62 -10.50
N GLU A 145 10.02 -25.83 -11.14
CA GLU A 145 10.14 -26.55 -12.42
C GLU A 145 9.70 -28.03 -12.35
N ARG A 146 9.69 -28.61 -11.14
CA ARG A 146 9.38 -30.01 -10.90
C ARG A 146 7.94 -30.21 -10.45
N CYS A 147 7.29 -29.13 -10.01
CA CYS A 147 5.89 -29.12 -9.61
C CYS A 147 4.96 -29.38 -10.80
N VAL A 148 3.72 -29.76 -10.48
CA VAL A 148 2.65 -29.95 -11.47
C VAL A 148 1.59 -28.87 -11.38
N ASP A 149 1.63 -28.07 -10.31
CA ASP A 149 0.69 -27.01 -9.94
C ASP A 149 1.28 -26.20 -8.75
N PHE A 150 0.53 -25.22 -8.25
CA PHE A 150 0.77 -24.56 -6.96
C PHE A 150 0.66 -25.54 -5.77
N ILE A 151 1.34 -25.24 -4.67
CA ILE A 151 1.17 -25.90 -3.37
C ILE A 151 -0.27 -25.66 -2.91
N LEU A 152 -0.97 -26.75 -2.62
CA LEU A 152 -2.31 -26.66 -2.06
C LEU A 152 -2.31 -26.62 -0.54
N TYR A 153 -3.41 -26.13 0.03
CA TYR A 153 -3.60 -26.03 1.47
C TYR A 153 -3.44 -27.38 2.18
N GLU A 154 -4.08 -28.45 1.68
CA GLU A 154 -3.95 -29.79 2.27
C GLU A 154 -2.53 -30.38 2.08
N GLU A 155 -1.85 -30.01 1.00
CA GLU A 155 -0.46 -30.39 0.75
C GLU A 155 0.50 -29.64 1.68
N MET A 156 0.25 -28.36 1.93
CA MET A 156 0.98 -27.53 2.89
C MET A 156 0.90 -28.15 4.28
N ILE A 157 -0.29 -28.52 4.76
CA ILE A 157 -0.45 -29.18 6.06
C ILE A 157 0.34 -30.49 6.10
N ALA A 158 0.10 -31.40 5.14
CA ALA A 158 0.76 -32.70 5.11
C ALA A 158 2.29 -32.58 4.99
N GLY A 159 2.77 -31.50 4.39
CA GLY A 159 4.16 -31.18 4.26
C GLY A 159 4.78 -30.61 5.53
N MET A 160 4.15 -29.61 6.13
CA MET A 160 4.63 -28.99 7.37
C MET A 160 4.58 -29.98 8.55
N GLU A 161 3.52 -30.78 8.68
CA GLU A 161 3.46 -31.86 9.67
C GLU A 161 4.62 -32.84 9.47
N ARG A 162 4.95 -33.17 8.22
CA ARG A 162 6.07 -34.06 7.90
C ARG A 162 7.41 -33.46 8.30
N LEU A 163 7.61 -32.16 8.04
CA LEU A 163 8.83 -31.45 8.42
C LEU A 163 8.94 -31.34 9.95
N ALA A 164 7.85 -31.02 10.66
CA ALA A 164 7.82 -30.96 12.12
C ALA A 164 8.11 -32.34 12.76
N GLU A 165 7.58 -33.43 12.19
CA GLU A 165 7.92 -34.79 12.62
C GLU A 165 9.41 -35.13 12.44
N GLN A 166 10.05 -34.59 11.41
CA GLN A 166 11.46 -34.83 11.08
C GLN A 166 12.41 -33.93 11.88
N HIS A 167 11.96 -32.73 12.24
CA HIS A 167 12.71 -31.68 12.91
C HIS A 167 11.97 -31.14 14.16
N PRO A 168 11.59 -32.01 15.11
CA PRO A 168 10.76 -31.60 16.25
C PRO A 168 11.48 -30.65 17.22
N ASP A 169 12.81 -30.55 17.14
CA ASP A 169 13.62 -29.63 17.91
C ASP A 169 13.75 -28.23 17.28
N ARG A 170 13.21 -28.04 16.06
CA ARG A 170 13.40 -26.81 15.28
C ARG A 170 12.14 -26.20 14.67
N LEU A 171 11.10 -26.98 14.43
CA LEU A 171 9.85 -26.53 13.84
C LEU A 171 8.69 -26.93 14.76
N ASP A 172 7.91 -25.93 15.20
CA ASP A 172 6.56 -26.15 15.70
C ASP A 172 5.53 -25.72 14.64
N PHE A 173 4.47 -26.50 14.46
CA PHE A 173 3.43 -26.26 13.47
C PHE A 173 2.08 -26.65 14.03
N TYR A 174 1.21 -25.65 14.24
CA TYR A 174 -0.04 -25.81 14.96
C TYR A 174 -1.13 -24.86 14.45
N ASP A 175 -2.39 -25.16 14.77
CA ASP A 175 -3.52 -24.30 14.47
C ASP A 175 -3.85 -23.37 15.66
N ILE A 176 -4.29 -22.14 15.34
CA ILE A 176 -4.63 -21.10 16.33
C ILE A 176 -6.13 -20.77 16.33
N GLY A 177 -6.86 -21.19 15.31
CA GLY A 177 -8.26 -20.84 15.13
C GLY A 177 -8.83 -21.48 13.87
N ARG A 178 -10.00 -21.01 13.44
CA ARG A 178 -10.68 -21.50 12.23
C ARG A 178 -11.29 -20.34 11.44
N SER A 179 -11.27 -20.45 10.12
CA SER A 179 -12.00 -19.58 9.20
C SER A 179 -13.52 -19.84 9.23
N PRO A 180 -14.35 -18.95 8.65
CA PRO A 180 -15.80 -19.16 8.54
C PRO A 180 -16.16 -20.46 7.79
N GLY A 181 -15.47 -20.73 6.68
CA GLY A 181 -15.62 -21.93 5.87
C GLY A 181 -16.68 -21.84 4.78
N TRP A 182 -16.33 -22.29 3.58
CA TRP A 182 -17.25 -22.34 2.45
C TRP A 182 -18.30 -23.46 2.57
N ASP A 183 -19.46 -23.23 1.94
CA ASP A 183 -20.43 -24.29 1.62
C ASP A 183 -19.80 -25.34 0.69
N ASN A 184 -19.51 -26.53 1.21
CA ASN A 184 -18.92 -27.61 0.43
C ASN A 184 -20.01 -28.38 -0.34
N ALA A 185 -20.01 -28.28 -1.68
CA ALA A 185 -21.04 -28.89 -2.53
C ALA A 185 -21.03 -30.45 -2.50
N LEU A 186 -19.89 -31.06 -2.18
CA LEU A 186 -19.76 -32.51 -2.07
C LEU A 186 -20.36 -33.03 -0.75
N SER A 187 -20.07 -32.36 0.37
CA SER A 187 -20.51 -32.79 1.70
C SER A 187 -21.88 -32.20 2.11
N ALA A 188 -22.31 -31.14 1.42
CA ALA A 188 -23.47 -30.30 1.73
C ALA A 188 -23.42 -29.72 3.16
N ARG A 189 -22.26 -29.23 3.57
CA ARG A 189 -21.98 -28.60 4.87
C ARG A 189 -20.96 -27.47 4.72
N GLU A 190 -21.01 -26.51 5.64
CA GLU A 190 -19.90 -25.57 5.89
C GLU A 190 -18.62 -26.34 6.23
N ASP A 191 -17.50 -25.86 5.72
CA ASP A 191 -16.20 -26.52 5.82
C ASP A 191 -15.11 -25.55 6.32
N PRO A 192 -15.21 -25.08 7.58
CA PRO A 192 -14.24 -24.17 8.20
C PRO A 192 -12.85 -24.80 8.28
N LYS A 193 -11.83 -24.04 7.93
CA LYS A 193 -10.44 -24.49 7.83
C LYS A 193 -9.60 -23.97 9.00
N PRO A 194 -8.71 -24.78 9.58
CA PRO A 194 -7.79 -24.29 10.60
C PRO A 194 -6.86 -23.18 10.07
N VAL A 195 -6.61 -22.17 10.89
CA VAL A 195 -5.58 -21.15 10.62
C VAL A 195 -4.28 -21.65 11.26
N TYR A 196 -3.22 -21.78 10.46
CA TYR A 196 -1.97 -22.39 10.89
C TYR A 196 -0.84 -21.36 11.09
N VAL A 197 0.00 -21.64 12.09
CA VAL A 197 1.25 -20.93 12.37
C VAL A 197 2.41 -21.95 12.37
N ALA A 198 3.54 -21.55 11.80
CA ALA A 198 4.80 -22.28 11.85
C ALA A 198 5.87 -21.43 12.57
N GLU A 199 6.55 -22.00 13.55
CA GLU A 199 7.64 -21.34 14.29
C GLU A 199 8.96 -22.07 14.07
N LEU A 200 10.01 -21.34 13.71
CA LEU A 200 11.31 -21.88 13.36
C LEU A 200 12.42 -21.28 14.22
N THR A 201 13.15 -22.14 14.92
CA THR A 201 14.37 -21.77 15.66
C THR A 201 15.29 -23.00 15.84
N ASN A 202 16.48 -22.88 16.45
CA ASN A 202 17.41 -24.02 16.62
C ASN A 202 17.10 -24.90 17.85
N ASP A 203 16.31 -24.41 18.79
CA ASP A 203 16.01 -25.01 20.09
C ASP A 203 14.57 -24.66 20.54
N ILE A 204 13.58 -25.00 19.71
CA ILE A 204 12.16 -24.64 19.91
C ILE A 204 11.59 -25.18 21.25
N ASP A 205 12.13 -26.30 21.74
CA ASP A 205 11.75 -26.93 23.01
C ASP A 205 12.33 -26.23 24.27
N ASP A 206 13.22 -25.25 24.13
CA ASP A 206 13.80 -24.48 25.23
C ASP A 206 13.03 -23.17 25.47
N GLU A 207 11.99 -23.25 26.31
CA GLU A 207 11.10 -22.12 26.65
C GLU A 207 11.84 -20.87 27.16
N GLU A 208 12.95 -21.02 27.90
CA GLU A 208 13.72 -19.88 28.41
C GLU A 208 14.48 -19.19 27.26
N SER A 209 15.14 -19.98 26.41
CA SER A 209 15.82 -19.51 25.20
C SER A 209 14.83 -18.85 24.23
N TYR A 210 13.74 -19.54 23.91
CA TYR A 210 12.70 -19.08 23.01
C TYR A 210 12.17 -17.70 23.41
N ARG A 211 11.84 -17.50 24.69
CA ARG A 211 11.30 -16.23 25.19
C ARG A 211 12.28 -15.07 25.04
N GLU A 212 13.59 -15.30 25.20
CA GLU A 212 14.63 -14.27 25.08
C GLU A 212 14.95 -13.85 23.63
N LYS A 213 14.64 -14.68 22.64
CA LYS A 213 14.95 -14.41 21.22
C LYS A 213 14.04 -13.36 20.59
N GLU A 214 14.55 -12.71 19.55
CA GLU A 214 13.77 -11.84 18.68
C GLU A 214 12.79 -12.68 17.84
N LYS A 215 11.53 -12.26 17.74
CA LYS A 215 10.53 -12.90 16.88
C LYS A 215 10.38 -12.05 15.62
N VAL A 216 10.38 -12.71 14.48
CA VAL A 216 10.21 -12.10 13.16
C VAL A 216 8.97 -12.68 12.52
N PHE A 217 7.94 -11.87 12.30
CA PHE A 217 6.67 -12.32 11.76
C PHE A 217 6.60 -12.20 10.23
N CYS A 218 6.00 -13.20 9.59
CA CYS A 218 5.76 -13.24 8.15
C CYS A 218 4.33 -13.75 7.89
N SER A 219 3.43 -12.90 7.41
CA SER A 219 2.13 -13.33 6.86
C SER A 219 2.31 -13.75 5.40
N LEU A 220 1.79 -14.93 5.02
CA LEU A 220 2.12 -15.56 3.73
C LEU A 220 0.95 -15.73 2.78
N SER A 221 -0.29 -15.56 3.23
CA SER A 221 -1.47 -15.86 2.43
C SER A 221 -2.66 -15.08 2.95
N LEU A 222 -2.48 -13.78 3.19
CA LEU A 222 -3.58 -12.93 3.63
C LEU A 222 -4.67 -12.90 2.57
N HIS A 223 -4.30 -12.81 1.29
CA HIS A 223 -5.19 -13.11 0.19
C HIS A 223 -4.95 -14.51 -0.38
N GLY A 224 -6.03 -15.26 -0.62
CA GLY A 224 -5.93 -16.65 -1.06
C GLY A 224 -5.43 -16.81 -2.49
N ASP A 225 -5.67 -15.81 -3.35
CA ASP A 225 -5.26 -15.75 -4.74
C ASP A 225 -3.87 -15.15 -4.96
N GLU A 226 -3.21 -14.67 -3.91
CA GLU A 226 -1.87 -14.11 -3.95
C GLU A 226 -0.82 -15.15 -3.56
N ARG A 227 -0.56 -16.09 -4.47
CA ARG A 227 0.14 -17.34 -4.15
C ARG A 227 1.62 -17.19 -3.80
N ALA A 228 2.29 -16.12 -4.24
CA ALA A 228 3.73 -15.97 -4.09
C ALA A 228 4.21 -16.11 -2.63
N GLY A 229 3.51 -15.51 -1.66
CA GLY A 229 3.85 -15.56 -0.22
C GLY A 229 3.92 -17.00 0.27
N ALA A 230 2.83 -17.73 0.08
CA ALA A 230 2.70 -19.12 0.51
C ALA A 230 3.70 -20.05 -0.21
N GLU A 231 3.93 -19.86 -1.50
CA GLU A 231 4.88 -20.65 -2.30
C GLU A 231 6.33 -20.42 -1.83
N GLY A 232 6.71 -19.16 -1.62
CA GLY A 232 8.03 -18.77 -1.13
C GLY A 232 8.26 -19.24 0.30
N GLY A 233 7.32 -18.97 1.21
CA GLY A 233 7.41 -19.34 2.61
C GLY A 233 7.46 -20.85 2.84
N CYS A 234 6.61 -21.66 2.18
CA CYS A 234 6.65 -23.12 2.34
C CYS A 234 8.01 -23.70 1.91
N ARG A 235 8.54 -23.25 0.76
CA ARG A 235 9.85 -23.69 0.26
C ARG A 235 11.00 -23.18 1.12
N PHE A 236 10.88 -21.97 1.68
CA PHE A 236 11.85 -21.44 2.64
C PHE A 236 12.00 -22.35 3.86
N VAL A 237 10.88 -22.80 4.45
CA VAL A 237 10.90 -23.69 5.63
C VAL A 237 11.64 -24.99 5.31
N GLU A 238 11.33 -25.63 4.18
CA GLU A 238 12.02 -26.86 3.77
C GLU A 238 13.51 -26.59 3.46
N ASP A 239 13.83 -25.52 2.71
CA ASP A 239 15.20 -25.12 2.41
C ASP A 239 16.02 -24.93 3.70
N LEU A 240 15.45 -24.29 4.71
CA LEU A 240 16.08 -24.02 6.01
C LEU A 240 16.32 -25.30 6.80
N LEU A 241 15.32 -26.17 6.93
CA LEU A 241 15.42 -27.43 7.69
C LEU A 241 16.34 -28.47 7.01
N ASP A 242 16.44 -28.44 5.67
CA ASP A 242 17.39 -29.24 4.90
C ASP A 242 18.84 -28.73 4.99
N GLY A 243 19.06 -27.56 5.60
CA GLY A 243 20.38 -26.92 5.70
C GLY A 243 20.85 -26.28 4.39
N ARG A 244 19.92 -25.88 3.51
CA ARG A 244 20.20 -25.05 2.32
C ARG A 244 20.35 -23.58 2.68
N GLU A 245 19.68 -23.11 3.74
CA GLU A 245 19.76 -21.73 4.26
C GLU A 245 20.78 -21.57 5.40
N ARG A 246 22.06 -21.90 5.14
CA ARG A 246 23.09 -21.95 6.19
C ARG A 246 23.36 -20.63 6.91
N GLU A 247 23.13 -19.49 6.27
CA GLU A 247 23.33 -18.18 6.88
C GLU A 247 22.20 -17.88 7.86
N ILE A 248 20.94 -18.09 7.45
CA ILE A 248 19.79 -17.91 8.34
C ILE A 248 19.75 -18.94 9.46
N GLU A 249 20.15 -20.19 9.19
CA GLU A 249 20.26 -21.22 10.23
C GLU A 249 21.15 -20.79 11.40
N GLN A 250 22.18 -19.96 11.17
CA GLN A 250 23.02 -19.42 12.24
C GLN A 250 22.31 -18.32 13.04
N LEU A 251 21.44 -17.54 12.39
CA LEU A 251 20.66 -16.48 13.03
C LEU A 251 19.56 -17.03 13.94
N LEU A 252 19.11 -18.27 13.72
CA LEU A 252 18.11 -18.92 14.57
C LEU A 252 18.62 -19.21 16.00
N ASP A 253 19.89 -19.01 16.32
CA ASP A 253 20.36 -19.00 17.71
C ASP A 253 19.83 -17.77 18.49
N ASP A 254 19.50 -16.69 17.77
CA ASP A 254 19.06 -15.39 18.34
C ASP A 254 17.65 -14.97 17.89
N ALA A 255 17.07 -15.67 16.90
CA ALA A 255 15.75 -15.38 16.36
C ALA A 255 14.80 -16.60 16.33
N VAL A 256 13.51 -16.28 16.29
CA VAL A 256 12.40 -17.18 15.95
C VAL A 256 11.70 -16.58 14.73
N ILE A 257 11.60 -17.34 13.64
CA ILE A 257 10.80 -16.93 12.47
C ILE A 257 9.39 -17.49 12.67
N VAL A 258 8.38 -16.62 12.66
CA VAL A 258 6.96 -16.94 12.84
C VAL A 258 6.25 -16.73 11.50
N LEU A 259 5.70 -17.79 10.92
CA LEU A 259 5.01 -17.74 9.62
C LEU A 259 3.53 -18.06 9.81
N ALA A 260 2.64 -17.18 9.36
CA ALA A 260 1.18 -17.38 9.45
C ALA A 260 0.53 -17.59 8.08
N PHE A 261 -0.38 -18.57 8.02
CA PHE A 261 -1.20 -18.88 6.85
C PHE A 261 -2.63 -18.39 7.07
N THR A 262 -2.81 -17.09 6.84
CA THR A 262 -3.88 -16.27 7.41
C THR A 262 -5.27 -16.48 6.76
N ASN A 263 -5.37 -16.68 5.44
CA ASN A 263 -6.64 -16.95 4.75
C ASN A 263 -6.70 -18.36 4.11
N PRO A 264 -7.03 -19.39 4.89
CA PRO A 264 -7.17 -20.75 4.35
C PRO A 264 -8.41 -20.91 3.46
N ASP A 265 -9.48 -20.13 3.65
CA ASP A 265 -10.71 -20.21 2.86
C ASP A 265 -10.49 -19.77 1.41
N GLY A 266 -9.77 -18.67 1.20
CA GLY A 266 -9.44 -18.18 -0.13
C GLY A 266 -8.48 -19.11 -0.87
N TRP A 267 -7.62 -19.82 -0.14
CA TRP A 267 -6.74 -20.85 -0.69
C TRP A 267 -7.56 -22.07 -1.15
N VAL A 268 -8.47 -22.60 -0.33
CA VAL A 268 -9.24 -23.81 -0.68
C VAL A 268 -10.33 -23.54 -1.71
N ALA A 269 -10.75 -22.29 -1.92
CA ALA A 269 -11.78 -21.90 -2.89
C ALA A 269 -11.54 -22.45 -4.31
N ARG A 270 -10.26 -22.71 -4.66
CA ARG A 270 -9.84 -23.32 -5.93
C ARG A 270 -10.40 -24.72 -6.16
N HIS A 271 -10.81 -25.44 -5.12
CA HIS A 271 -11.35 -26.77 -5.30
C HIS A 271 -12.74 -26.74 -5.98
N PRO A 272 -13.06 -27.68 -6.90
CA PRO A 272 -14.33 -27.70 -7.64
C PRO A 272 -15.60 -27.88 -6.78
N GLN A 273 -15.47 -28.35 -5.54
CA GLN A 273 -16.58 -28.38 -4.58
C GLN A 273 -16.95 -27.00 -4.02
N TYR A 274 -16.13 -25.98 -4.24
CA TYR A 274 -16.40 -24.57 -3.92
C TYR A 274 -16.51 -23.76 -5.22
N PHE A 275 -15.54 -22.90 -5.59
CA PHE A 275 -15.62 -22.00 -6.74
C PHE A 275 -14.81 -22.46 -7.96
N GLY A 276 -13.74 -23.23 -7.76
CA GLY A 276 -12.84 -23.63 -8.85
C GLY A 276 -11.72 -22.61 -9.16
N LYS A 277 -11.62 -21.52 -8.40
CA LYS A 277 -10.52 -20.54 -8.43
C LYS A 277 -10.18 -20.08 -7.01
N PHE A 278 -8.95 -19.62 -6.78
CA PHE A 278 -8.61 -18.94 -5.52
C PHE A 278 -9.46 -17.67 -5.38
N THR A 279 -9.68 -17.23 -4.14
CA THR A 279 -10.37 -15.96 -3.85
C THR A 279 -9.50 -15.08 -2.98
N ARG A 280 -9.68 -13.77 -3.12
CA ARG A 280 -9.00 -12.75 -2.34
C ARG A 280 -9.30 -12.90 -0.84
N GLY A 281 -10.55 -12.71 -0.44
CA GLY A 281 -10.99 -12.84 0.94
C GLY A 281 -11.36 -14.28 1.37
N ASN A 282 -11.95 -14.37 2.57
CA ASN A 282 -12.38 -15.62 3.19
C ASN A 282 -13.80 -16.01 2.72
N ALA A 283 -14.47 -16.94 3.42
CA ALA A 283 -15.79 -17.41 2.98
C ALA A 283 -16.96 -16.43 3.16
N GLU A 284 -16.79 -15.38 3.96
CA GLU A 284 -17.86 -14.40 4.27
C GLU A 284 -17.52 -12.98 3.83
N ILE A 285 -16.24 -12.65 3.63
CA ILE A 285 -15.77 -11.29 3.29
C ILE A 285 -14.83 -11.37 2.08
N GLY A 286 -14.94 -10.44 1.14
CA GLY A 286 -14.17 -10.45 -0.11
C GLY A 286 -12.73 -9.92 -0.01
N ASP A 287 -12.39 -9.18 1.04
CA ASP A 287 -11.01 -8.74 1.34
C ASP A 287 -10.67 -8.97 2.84
N THR A 288 -9.66 -9.79 3.09
CA THR A 288 -9.16 -10.15 4.43
C THR A 288 -8.17 -9.13 4.99
N ASN A 289 -7.63 -8.26 4.16
CA ASN A 289 -6.78 -7.13 4.54
C ASN A 289 -7.60 -5.86 4.85
N ARG A 290 -8.85 -6.04 5.31
CA ARG A 290 -9.79 -5.00 5.77
C ARG A 290 -10.38 -5.31 7.16
N GLN A 291 -9.86 -6.32 7.83
CA GLN A 291 -10.46 -6.93 9.03
C GLN A 291 -9.72 -6.60 10.33
N TYR A 292 -8.63 -5.82 10.28
CA TYR A 292 -7.78 -5.61 11.47
C TYR A 292 -8.26 -4.41 12.30
N PRO A 293 -8.15 -4.47 13.65
CA PRO A 293 -8.56 -3.40 14.55
C PRO A 293 -7.52 -2.27 14.57
N ILE A 294 -7.45 -1.51 13.46
CA ILE A 294 -6.48 -0.42 13.30
C ILE A 294 -6.88 0.82 14.11
N VAL A 295 -5.90 1.57 14.60
CA VAL A 295 -6.10 2.92 15.14
C VAL A 295 -6.48 3.88 14.02
N GLY A 296 -7.40 4.79 14.30
CA GLY A 296 -7.86 5.81 13.36
C GLY A 296 -9.17 5.44 12.66
N TRP A 297 -9.37 5.98 11.45
CA TRP A 297 -10.59 5.81 10.69
C TRP A 297 -10.81 4.36 10.27
N ILE A 298 -12.03 3.87 10.46
CA ILE A 298 -12.51 2.59 9.93
C ILE A 298 -13.77 2.83 9.11
N THR A 299 -13.84 2.28 7.89
CA THR A 299 -15.07 2.29 7.11
C THR A 299 -16.16 1.40 7.74
N PRO A 300 -17.43 1.82 7.71
CA PRO A 300 -18.54 1.05 8.27
C PRO A 300 -18.86 -0.27 7.52
N ASP A 301 -18.22 -0.51 6.37
CA ASP A 301 -18.30 -1.77 5.61
C ASP A 301 -17.32 -2.85 6.12
N HIS A 302 -16.34 -2.48 6.94
CA HIS A 302 -15.34 -3.42 7.45
C HIS A 302 -15.78 -4.16 8.71
N TYR A 303 -15.07 -5.26 8.96
CA TYR A 303 -15.24 -6.11 10.13
C TYR A 303 -13.95 -6.12 10.97
N PRO A 304 -13.64 -5.03 11.71
CA PRO A 304 -12.47 -5.01 12.57
C PRO A 304 -12.57 -6.06 13.68
N ALA A 305 -11.65 -7.01 13.68
CA ALA A 305 -11.63 -8.17 14.57
C ALA A 305 -10.85 -7.85 15.85
N GLU A 306 -11.50 -7.19 16.81
CA GLU A 306 -10.93 -6.94 18.14
C GLU A 306 -11.35 -8.06 19.11
N PRO A 307 -10.44 -8.96 19.54
CA PRO A 307 -10.79 -10.07 20.42
C PRO A 307 -11.18 -9.64 21.84
N ARG A 308 -10.83 -8.41 22.27
CA ARG A 308 -11.15 -7.86 23.60
C ARG A 308 -12.58 -7.34 23.76
N GLY A 309 -13.47 -7.68 22.83
CA GLY A 309 -14.88 -7.37 22.99
C GLY A 309 -15.26 -5.90 22.80
N ALA A 310 -16.49 -5.58 23.17
CA ALA A 310 -17.17 -4.33 22.89
C ALA A 310 -16.76 -3.18 23.82
N ASP A 311 -16.16 -3.47 24.98
CA ASP A 311 -15.55 -2.48 25.87
C ASP A 311 -14.03 -2.40 25.72
N ALA A 312 -13.44 -3.35 24.99
CA ALA A 312 -12.01 -3.48 24.73
C ALA A 312 -11.15 -3.67 25.98
N GLU A 313 -11.77 -4.17 27.05
CA GLU A 313 -11.07 -4.69 28.20
C GLU A 313 -10.83 -6.18 28.01
N ASP A 314 -9.59 -6.62 28.15
CA ASP A 314 -9.23 -8.04 28.08
C ASP A 314 -9.66 -8.75 29.37
N ASP A 315 -10.89 -9.29 29.34
CA ASP A 315 -11.64 -9.73 30.52
C ASP A 315 -11.58 -11.26 30.76
N GLN A 316 -11.18 -12.05 29.76
CA GLN A 316 -11.02 -13.51 29.84
C GLN A 316 -9.91 -14.04 28.93
N ASP A 317 -9.37 -15.22 29.24
CA ASP A 317 -8.39 -15.87 28.35
C ASP A 317 -9.04 -16.21 26.99
N GLY A 318 -8.45 -15.76 25.88
CA GLY A 318 -8.95 -15.95 24.51
C GLY A 318 -9.96 -14.88 24.08
N ILE A 319 -10.61 -15.10 22.94
CA ILE A 319 -11.65 -14.18 22.42
C ILE A 319 -12.75 -13.93 23.46
N ASP A 320 -13.04 -12.66 23.76
CA ASP A 320 -13.97 -12.24 24.79
C ASP A 320 -15.44 -12.58 24.47
N SER A 321 -16.24 -12.74 25.52
CA SER A 321 -17.62 -13.24 25.41
C SER A 321 -18.63 -12.20 24.90
N ASP A 322 -18.23 -10.94 24.88
CA ASP A 322 -19.00 -9.77 24.44
C ASP A 322 -18.58 -9.29 23.03
N VAL A 323 -17.64 -9.97 22.36
CA VAL A 323 -17.46 -9.88 20.90
C VAL A 323 -18.79 -10.26 20.22
N ASP A 324 -19.28 -9.41 19.31
CA ASP A 324 -20.56 -9.68 18.63
C ASP A 324 -20.48 -10.98 17.82
N SER A 325 -21.57 -11.75 17.86
CA SER A 325 -21.77 -12.92 17.01
C SER A 325 -21.49 -12.67 15.53
N GLU A 326 -21.73 -11.46 15.02
CA GLU A 326 -21.42 -11.10 13.63
C GLU A 326 -19.90 -11.22 13.35
N TYR A 327 -19.02 -10.84 14.27
CA TYR A 327 -17.57 -10.99 14.12
C TYR A 327 -17.13 -12.46 14.24
N LEU A 328 -17.74 -13.21 15.17
CA LEU A 328 -17.47 -14.65 15.32
C LEU A 328 -17.91 -15.47 14.10
N GLU A 329 -18.88 -14.99 13.33
CA GLU A 329 -19.36 -15.63 12.10
C GLU A 329 -18.51 -15.22 10.88
N ASN A 330 -18.16 -13.94 10.73
CA ASN A 330 -17.52 -13.43 9.51
C ASN A 330 -15.98 -13.40 9.55
N VAL A 331 -15.36 -13.17 10.71
CA VAL A 331 -13.90 -13.01 10.88
C VAL A 331 -13.29 -13.82 12.05
N PRO A 332 -13.69 -15.08 12.30
CA PRO A 332 -13.12 -15.90 13.38
C PRO A 332 -11.63 -16.24 13.16
N ASP A 333 -11.17 -16.22 11.91
CA ASP A 333 -9.76 -16.36 11.52
C ASP A 333 -8.93 -15.17 11.98
N THR A 334 -9.37 -13.95 11.64
CA THR A 334 -8.66 -12.72 12.02
C THR A 334 -8.69 -12.48 13.52
N LEU A 335 -9.80 -12.78 14.20
CA LEU A 335 -9.87 -12.77 15.67
C LEU A 335 -8.80 -13.67 16.30
N ALA A 336 -8.62 -14.88 15.78
CA ALA A 336 -7.61 -15.81 16.26
C ALA A 336 -6.17 -15.31 16.00
N ILE A 337 -5.94 -14.66 14.85
CA ILE A 337 -4.62 -14.09 14.51
C ILE A 337 -4.27 -12.92 15.46
N VAL A 338 -5.19 -11.98 15.66
CA VAL A 338 -4.98 -10.82 16.52
C VAL A 338 -4.72 -11.25 17.96
N GLU A 339 -5.51 -12.19 18.47
CA GLU A 339 -5.31 -12.79 19.79
C GLU A 339 -3.94 -13.44 19.92
N HIS A 340 -3.61 -14.35 18.99
CA HIS A 340 -2.36 -15.11 19.02
C HIS A 340 -1.12 -14.23 18.93
N LEU A 341 -1.13 -13.20 18.07
CA LEU A 341 0.04 -12.36 17.87
C LEU A 341 0.32 -11.42 19.06
N ARG A 342 -0.72 -11.02 19.80
CA ARG A 342 -0.56 -10.18 21.01
C ARG A 342 0.11 -10.92 22.17
N ASP A 343 0.12 -12.25 22.14
CA ASP A 343 0.79 -13.10 23.15
C ASP A 343 2.33 -13.15 23.01
N TYR A 344 2.90 -12.70 21.88
CA TYR A 344 4.35 -12.75 21.70
C TYR A 344 5.11 -11.68 22.48
N GLU A 345 6.12 -12.12 23.23
CA GLU A 345 7.21 -11.26 23.72
C GLU A 345 8.32 -11.12 22.65
N ASN A 346 8.90 -9.91 22.52
CA ASN A 346 9.99 -9.58 21.59
C ASN A 346 9.65 -9.78 20.10
N LEU A 347 8.43 -9.45 19.70
CA LEU A 347 8.02 -9.36 18.30
C LEU A 347 8.15 -7.90 17.85
N ASN A 348 9.30 -7.52 17.27
CA ASN A 348 9.55 -6.13 16.87
C ASN A 348 9.58 -5.93 15.35
N TYR A 349 9.72 -6.99 14.55
CA TYR A 349 9.82 -6.91 13.10
C TYR A 349 8.84 -7.86 12.41
N GLY A 350 8.24 -7.42 11.32
CA GLY A 350 7.41 -8.31 10.51
C GLY A 350 7.11 -7.80 9.12
N ALA A 351 6.57 -8.69 8.30
CA ALA A 351 6.13 -8.37 6.96
C ALA A 351 4.90 -9.18 6.55
N ASP A 352 4.10 -8.61 5.67
CA ASP A 352 3.02 -9.29 4.97
C ASP A 352 3.38 -9.46 3.49
N PHE A 353 3.25 -10.67 2.95
CA PHE A 353 3.69 -11.01 1.59
C PHE A 353 2.48 -11.21 0.66
N HIS A 354 2.11 -10.14 -0.06
CA HIS A 354 0.97 -10.04 -0.99
C HIS A 354 1.33 -10.42 -2.43
N GLY A 355 0.45 -10.11 -3.38
CA GLY A 355 0.70 -10.22 -4.81
C GLY A 355 -0.11 -9.18 -5.61
N ALA A 356 0.57 -8.55 -6.56
CA ALA A 356 0.01 -7.56 -7.46
C ALA A 356 -0.23 -8.11 -8.87
N SER A 357 -0.93 -7.31 -9.69
CA SER A 357 -1.32 -7.66 -11.05
C SER A 357 -0.21 -7.43 -12.08
N VAL A 358 -0.53 -7.52 -13.38
CA VAL A 358 0.44 -7.57 -14.50
C VAL A 358 1.09 -6.21 -14.83
N PHE A 359 0.76 -5.13 -14.11
CA PHE A 359 1.10 -3.75 -14.49
C PHE A 359 1.92 -2.98 -13.45
N SER A 360 2.56 -3.66 -12.49
CA SER A 360 3.50 -2.98 -11.59
C SER A 360 4.74 -2.57 -12.39
N GLY A 361 5.16 -1.31 -12.25
CA GLY A 361 6.41 -0.81 -12.83
C GLY A 361 7.61 -1.65 -12.39
N ASP A 362 7.56 -2.20 -11.17
CA ASP A 362 8.64 -2.99 -10.57
C ASP A 362 8.19 -4.42 -10.22
N PHE A 363 9.16 -5.32 -10.03
CA PHE A 363 8.87 -6.74 -9.77
C PHE A 363 8.36 -6.99 -8.34
N VAL A 364 8.85 -6.24 -7.35
CA VAL A 364 8.36 -6.28 -5.97
C VAL A 364 8.22 -4.84 -5.45
N PHE A 365 7.12 -4.52 -4.77
CA PHE A 365 7.03 -3.28 -3.99
C PHE A 365 7.17 -3.51 -2.50
N GLY A 366 7.75 -2.55 -1.79
CA GLY A 366 7.72 -2.42 -0.33
C GLY A 366 6.83 -1.27 0.11
N LEU A 367 5.65 -1.59 0.65
CA LEU A 367 4.71 -0.61 1.16
C LEU A 367 4.97 -0.36 2.65
N ILE A 368 5.15 0.92 3.01
CA ILE A 368 5.33 1.34 4.38
C ILE A 368 3.95 1.57 5.02
N SER A 369 3.68 0.85 6.11
CA SER A 369 2.41 0.87 6.83
C SER A 369 2.02 2.26 7.36
N GLN A 370 0.72 2.50 7.53
CA GLN A 370 0.13 3.76 7.97
C GLN A 370 0.15 3.92 9.50
N ALA A 371 1.34 4.12 10.05
CA ALA A 371 1.54 4.25 11.49
C ALA A 371 2.27 5.54 11.89
N GLN A 372 2.37 5.72 13.21
CA GLN A 372 3.21 6.71 13.86
C GLN A 372 4.60 6.12 14.06
N TYR A 373 5.62 6.73 13.44
CA TYR A 373 7.01 6.29 13.57
C TYR A 373 7.87 7.35 14.24
N ASP A 374 8.75 6.91 15.13
CA ASP A 374 9.82 7.75 15.65
C ASP A 374 11.02 7.82 14.67
N HIS A 375 12.02 8.64 15.03
CA HIS A 375 13.24 8.81 14.24
C HIS A 375 13.97 7.49 13.95
N ARG A 376 14.10 6.64 14.97
CA ARG A 376 14.77 5.34 14.84
C ARG A 376 14.00 4.45 13.88
N GLN A 377 12.69 4.30 14.07
CA GLN A 377 11.85 3.45 13.23
C GLN A 377 11.83 3.90 11.77
N PHE A 378 11.82 5.20 11.49
CA PHE A 378 11.96 5.71 10.12
C PHE A 378 13.26 5.23 9.46
N HIS A 379 14.39 5.34 10.16
CA HIS A 379 15.69 4.90 9.65
C HIS A 379 15.87 3.37 9.64
N GLU A 380 15.16 2.64 10.50
CA GLU A 380 15.08 1.18 10.43
C GLU A 380 14.32 0.75 9.17
N LEU A 381 13.12 1.30 8.92
CA LEU A 381 12.34 1.02 7.71
C LEU A 381 13.12 1.35 6.44
N TYR A 382 13.75 2.52 6.39
CA TYR A 382 14.54 2.92 5.22
C TYR A 382 15.77 2.04 5.03
N GLY A 383 16.45 1.67 6.12
CA GLY A 383 17.59 0.75 6.07
C GLY A 383 17.17 -0.64 5.58
N LEU A 384 16.06 -1.17 6.10
CA LEU A 384 15.50 -2.45 5.69
C LEU A 384 15.15 -2.45 4.20
N ASN A 385 14.49 -1.40 3.72
CA ASN A 385 14.13 -1.29 2.31
C ASN A 385 15.36 -1.26 1.38
N ARG A 386 16.43 -0.55 1.75
CA ARG A 386 17.69 -0.56 1.00
C ARG A 386 18.37 -1.92 0.99
N ASP A 387 18.39 -2.60 2.14
CA ASP A 387 18.95 -3.95 2.24
C ASP A 387 18.14 -4.97 1.41
N VAL A 388 16.83 -4.77 1.32
CA VAL A 388 15.93 -5.57 0.47
C VAL A 388 16.20 -5.31 -1.00
N ASP A 389 16.29 -4.04 -1.40
CA ASP A 389 16.57 -3.62 -2.77
C ASP A 389 17.86 -4.24 -3.32
N ASP A 390 18.97 -4.04 -2.58
CA ASP A 390 20.29 -4.60 -2.90
C ASP A 390 20.21 -6.13 -3.08
N ALA A 391 19.49 -6.80 -2.17
CA ALA A 391 19.41 -8.25 -2.15
C ALA A 391 18.50 -8.82 -3.26
N LEU A 392 17.39 -8.15 -3.57
CA LEU A 392 16.47 -8.58 -4.63
C LEU A 392 17.07 -8.36 -6.01
N THR A 393 17.77 -7.24 -6.21
CA THR A 393 18.51 -6.93 -7.43
C THR A 393 19.56 -8.00 -7.75
N GLU A 394 20.30 -8.49 -6.74
CA GLU A 394 21.25 -9.60 -6.92
C GLU A 394 20.54 -10.93 -7.24
N GLU A 395 19.40 -11.21 -6.59
CA GLU A 395 18.72 -12.51 -6.67
C GLU A 395 17.92 -12.70 -7.97
N ILE A 396 17.11 -11.72 -8.38
CA ILE A 396 16.11 -11.89 -9.44
C ILE A 396 16.67 -11.56 -10.84
N GLN A 397 17.58 -10.60 -10.94
CA GLN A 397 18.13 -10.02 -12.18
C GLN A 397 17.06 -9.34 -13.08
N PRO A 398 17.46 -8.45 -14.03
CA PRO A 398 16.50 -7.62 -14.77
C PRO A 398 15.49 -8.43 -15.58
N GLN A 399 14.23 -8.02 -15.53
CA GLN A 399 13.13 -8.66 -16.25
C GLN A 399 12.74 -7.87 -17.50
N PRO A 400 12.29 -8.53 -18.58
CA PRO A 400 11.91 -7.84 -19.82
C PRO A 400 10.58 -7.05 -19.73
N TYR A 401 9.90 -7.07 -18.59
CA TYR A 401 8.56 -6.46 -18.41
C TYR A 401 8.45 -5.58 -17.16
N THR A 402 9.54 -5.37 -16.42
CA THR A 402 9.59 -4.45 -15.27
C THR A 402 10.71 -3.45 -15.50
N SER A 403 10.55 -2.25 -14.96
CA SER A 403 11.57 -1.20 -14.93
C SER A 403 12.65 -1.55 -13.93
N ASN A 404 12.28 -1.91 -12.68
CA ASN A 404 13.23 -2.35 -11.65
C ASN A 404 12.80 -3.65 -10.95
N GLU A 405 13.70 -4.21 -10.15
CA GLU A 405 13.42 -5.38 -9.29
C GLU A 405 12.64 -5.00 -8.03
N TYR A 406 12.90 -3.84 -7.45
CA TYR A 406 12.28 -3.38 -6.22
C TYR A 406 12.11 -1.85 -6.15
N ASP A 407 10.99 -1.39 -5.62
CA ASP A 407 10.81 -0.01 -5.17
C ASP A 407 9.99 0.00 -3.86
N TYR A 408 10.08 1.07 -3.08
CA TYR A 408 9.43 1.22 -1.79
C TYR A 408 8.95 2.65 -1.50
N GLY A 409 7.86 2.75 -0.75
CA GLY A 409 7.16 4.00 -0.52
C GLY A 409 5.92 3.81 0.33
N THR A 410 5.10 4.85 0.44
CA THR A 410 3.76 4.68 1.03
C THR A 410 2.85 3.89 0.08
N ILE A 411 1.73 3.36 0.60
CA ILE A 411 0.71 2.70 -0.23
C ILE A 411 0.24 3.66 -1.35
N TRP A 412 0.07 4.95 -1.03
CA TRP A 412 -0.30 5.95 -2.01
C TRP A 412 0.76 6.14 -3.11
N ASP A 413 2.03 6.27 -2.71
CA ASP A 413 3.11 6.56 -3.65
C ASP A 413 3.28 5.45 -4.70
N LEU A 414 3.05 4.19 -4.31
CA LEU A 414 3.28 3.03 -5.16
C LEU A 414 2.02 2.50 -5.82
N LEU A 415 0.88 2.55 -5.14
CA LEU A 415 -0.39 1.97 -5.63
C LEU A 415 -1.45 3.01 -5.96
N GLY A 416 -1.26 4.28 -5.62
CA GLY A 416 -2.21 5.36 -5.91
C GLY A 416 -3.50 5.33 -5.09
N TYR A 417 -3.56 4.55 -4.00
CA TYR A 417 -4.69 4.53 -3.07
C TYR A 417 -4.24 4.36 -1.61
N THR A 418 -5.20 4.39 -0.70
CA THR A 418 -5.00 4.13 0.74
C THR A 418 -6.33 3.65 1.33
N ASP A 419 -6.32 3.01 2.49
CA ASP A 419 -7.51 2.39 3.09
C ASP A 419 -7.40 2.24 4.63
N SER A 420 -8.35 1.52 5.23
CA SER A 420 -8.44 1.16 6.65
C SER A 420 -8.56 -0.35 6.87
N GLY A 421 -8.26 -0.83 8.08
CA GLY A 421 -8.39 -2.25 8.44
C GLY A 421 -7.27 -3.16 7.92
N ILE A 422 -6.15 -2.58 7.48
CA ILE A 422 -4.99 -3.27 6.89
C ILE A 422 -4.16 -3.96 7.99
N GLN A 423 -3.69 -5.19 7.73
CA GLN A 423 -2.87 -5.95 8.68
C GLN A 423 -1.56 -5.23 9.00
N GLY A 424 -0.79 -4.84 7.97
CA GLY A 424 0.48 -4.12 8.14
C GLY A 424 0.35 -2.87 9.02
N ASP A 425 -0.72 -2.10 8.85
CA ASP A 425 -1.02 -0.93 9.66
C ASP A 425 -1.18 -1.30 11.14
N TRP A 426 -1.99 -2.33 11.44
CA TRP A 426 -2.19 -2.83 12.80
C TRP A 426 -0.90 -3.38 13.44
N LEU A 427 -0.06 -4.10 12.67
CA LEU A 427 1.25 -4.56 13.15
C LEU A 427 2.12 -3.38 13.60
N ALA A 428 2.11 -2.27 12.85
CA ALA A 428 2.89 -1.08 13.12
C ALA A 428 2.32 -0.18 14.23
N HIS A 429 1.02 -0.23 14.49
CA HIS A 429 0.37 0.65 15.48
C HIS A 429 0.89 0.42 16.91
N PRO A 430 0.93 1.45 17.78
CA PRO A 430 1.44 1.33 19.14
C PRO A 430 0.70 0.26 19.95
N LYS A 431 1.45 -0.52 20.75
CA LYS A 431 0.88 -1.53 21.65
C LYS A 431 -0.15 -0.97 22.63
N SER A 432 0.07 0.27 23.07
CA SER A 432 -0.81 0.99 23.98
C SER A 432 -2.18 1.32 23.39
N LEU A 433 -2.32 1.28 22.07
CA LEU A 433 -3.57 1.46 21.33
C LEU A 433 -4.06 0.15 20.67
N GLY A 434 -3.51 -1.01 21.09
CA GLY A 434 -3.96 -2.32 20.63
C GLY A 434 -3.22 -2.90 19.41
N GLY A 435 -2.24 -2.19 18.84
CA GLY A 435 -1.34 -2.72 17.81
C GLY A 435 -0.19 -3.56 18.37
N LEU A 436 0.83 -3.85 17.55
CA LEU A 436 2.02 -4.61 17.98
C LEU A 436 3.32 -3.77 18.07
N GLY A 437 3.30 -2.51 17.64
CA GLY A 437 4.45 -1.60 17.69
C GLY A 437 5.65 -2.06 16.87
N MET A 438 5.41 -2.84 15.81
CA MET A 438 6.44 -3.45 14.99
C MET A 438 6.96 -2.49 13.91
N THR A 439 8.26 -2.56 13.63
CA THR A 439 8.80 -2.11 12.35
C THR A 439 8.35 -3.10 11.28
N SER A 440 7.32 -2.74 10.51
CA SER A 440 6.67 -3.63 9.54
C SER A 440 6.44 -2.99 8.17
N MET A 441 6.28 -3.86 7.17
CA MET A 441 6.11 -3.52 5.75
C MET A 441 5.22 -4.55 5.06
N ASP A 442 4.50 -4.12 4.03
CA ASP A 442 3.78 -5.03 3.13
C ASP A 442 4.56 -5.16 1.82
N PHE A 443 4.75 -6.39 1.34
CA PHE A 443 5.42 -6.68 0.07
C PHE A 443 4.38 -7.01 -1.00
N GLU A 444 4.51 -6.43 -2.19
CA GLU A 444 3.63 -6.72 -3.33
C GLU A 444 4.41 -7.34 -4.49
N MET A 445 4.17 -8.60 -4.81
CA MET A 445 4.85 -9.32 -5.88
C MET A 445 4.10 -9.20 -7.21
N ALA A 446 4.77 -8.69 -8.23
CA ALA A 446 4.22 -8.60 -9.57
C ALA A 446 3.69 -9.96 -10.09
N GLN A 447 2.60 -9.91 -10.86
CA GLN A 447 2.02 -11.07 -11.54
C GLN A 447 1.59 -12.21 -10.60
N SER A 448 1.14 -11.90 -9.39
CA SER A 448 0.70 -12.87 -8.38
C SER A 448 -0.74 -12.59 -7.88
N ASN A 449 -1.73 -12.42 -8.76
CA ASN A 449 -3.15 -12.19 -8.36
C ASN A 449 -4.16 -12.64 -9.44
N ILE A 450 -5.45 -12.25 -9.35
CA ILE A 450 -6.62 -12.65 -10.19
C ILE A 450 -6.35 -13.11 -11.63
N ILE A 451 -5.55 -12.39 -12.44
CA ILE A 451 -5.29 -12.79 -13.84
C ILE A 451 -4.36 -14.02 -13.90
N THR A 452 -3.39 -14.10 -13.00
CA THR A 452 -2.32 -15.10 -12.99
C THR A 452 -2.54 -16.20 -11.96
N SER A 453 -3.37 -15.98 -10.94
CA SER A 453 -3.58 -16.89 -9.80
C SER A 453 -4.27 -18.18 -10.19
N THR A 454 -5.00 -18.20 -11.32
CA THR A 454 -5.65 -19.41 -11.83
C THR A 454 -4.70 -20.36 -12.58
N TYR A 455 -3.52 -19.87 -12.99
CA TYR A 455 -2.60 -20.59 -13.87
C TYR A 455 -1.21 -20.75 -13.26
N TYR A 456 -0.73 -22.00 -13.21
CA TYR A 456 0.61 -22.28 -12.74
C TYR A 456 1.65 -22.17 -13.87
N ASP A 457 2.54 -21.19 -13.78
CA ASP A 457 3.77 -21.12 -14.57
C ASP A 457 4.99 -21.43 -13.68
N PRO A 458 5.74 -22.51 -13.94
CA PRO A 458 6.86 -22.89 -13.10
C PRO A 458 8.02 -21.86 -13.10
N ASN A 459 8.25 -21.16 -14.21
CA ASN A 459 9.33 -20.16 -14.29
C ASN A 459 8.96 -18.89 -13.54
N ARG A 460 7.68 -18.48 -13.65
CA ARG A 460 7.16 -17.32 -12.89
C ARG A 460 7.17 -17.65 -11.39
N ASN A 461 6.63 -18.80 -11.01
CA ASN A 461 6.58 -19.25 -9.61
C ASN A 461 7.98 -19.40 -9.00
N ASP A 462 8.97 -19.88 -9.76
CA ASP A 462 10.37 -19.93 -9.31
C ASP A 462 10.89 -18.55 -8.92
N LYS A 463 10.73 -17.55 -9.79
CA LYS A 463 11.19 -16.18 -9.53
C LYS A 463 10.46 -15.54 -8.36
N GLN A 464 9.14 -15.65 -8.31
CA GLN A 464 8.33 -15.13 -7.21
C GLN A 464 8.73 -15.78 -5.88
N SER A 465 8.89 -17.11 -5.87
CA SER A 465 9.38 -17.83 -4.68
C SER A 465 10.77 -17.38 -4.27
N ARG A 466 11.69 -17.16 -5.22
CA ARG A 466 13.05 -16.67 -4.92
C ARG A 466 13.02 -15.26 -4.30
N GLY A 467 12.23 -14.34 -4.87
CA GLY A 467 12.05 -12.99 -4.34
C GLY A 467 11.55 -12.98 -2.89
N TYR A 468 10.49 -13.72 -2.59
CA TYR A 468 9.95 -13.75 -1.22
C TYR A 468 10.78 -14.56 -0.24
N LYS A 469 11.47 -15.61 -0.68
CA LYS A 469 12.53 -16.21 0.15
C LYS A 469 13.60 -15.19 0.50
N GLN A 470 13.99 -14.34 -0.46
CA GLN A 470 14.97 -13.29 -0.20
C GLN A 470 14.46 -12.22 0.76
N GLY A 471 13.19 -11.80 0.63
CA GLY A 471 12.55 -10.90 1.59
C GLY A 471 12.59 -11.44 3.02
N ILE A 472 12.21 -12.71 3.23
CA ILE A 472 12.27 -13.38 4.55
C ILE A 472 13.71 -13.42 5.10
N ARG A 473 14.70 -13.73 4.26
CA ARG A 473 16.12 -13.74 4.64
C ARG A 473 16.58 -12.37 5.11
N THR A 474 16.32 -11.34 4.31
CA THR A 474 16.75 -9.98 4.59
C THR A 474 16.08 -9.45 5.85
N LEU A 475 14.76 -9.63 6.00
CA LEU A 475 14.02 -9.24 7.21
C LEU A 475 14.59 -9.91 8.47
N THR A 476 14.82 -11.22 8.42
CA THR A 476 15.37 -11.98 9.57
C THR A 476 16.76 -11.47 9.96
N LYS A 477 17.62 -11.24 8.97
CA LYS A 477 18.96 -10.70 9.19
C LYS A 477 18.90 -9.30 9.78
N PHE A 478 18.05 -8.44 9.22
CA PHE A 478 17.86 -7.07 9.69
C PHE A 478 17.39 -7.05 11.14
N ALA A 479 16.37 -7.86 11.47
CA ALA A 479 15.82 -7.95 12.82
C ALA A 479 16.90 -8.31 13.85
N VAL A 480 17.73 -9.33 13.61
CA VAL A 480 18.81 -9.71 14.53
C VAL A 480 19.86 -8.61 14.67
N GLN A 481 20.18 -7.89 13.59
CA GLN A 481 21.19 -6.83 13.60
C GLN A 481 20.72 -5.54 14.29
N ASN A 482 19.41 -5.30 14.36
CA ASN A 482 18.83 -4.05 14.88
C ASN A 482 17.95 -4.26 16.13
N SER A 483 17.93 -5.47 16.70
CA SER A 483 17.28 -5.76 17.99
C SER A 483 18.28 -5.94 19.12
N ASP A 484 17.82 -5.68 20.34
CA ASP A 484 18.57 -5.92 21.58
C ASP A 484 18.55 -7.42 21.95
N THR A 485 19.14 -8.26 21.11
CA THR A 485 19.25 -9.70 21.41
C THR A 485 20.34 -9.99 22.44
N ARG A 486 20.42 -11.23 22.91
CA ARG A 486 21.42 -11.66 23.89
C ARG A 486 22.87 -11.61 23.35
N THR A 487 23.06 -11.62 22.04
CA THR A 487 24.38 -11.73 21.38
C THR A 487 24.80 -10.46 20.68
N THR A 488 23.88 -9.54 20.40
CA THR A 488 24.13 -8.22 19.82
C THR A 488 23.98 -7.13 20.88
N SER A 489 24.91 -6.19 20.96
CA SER A 489 24.60 -4.88 21.53
C SER A 489 24.00 -4.05 20.41
N ASP A 490 23.03 -3.16 20.68
CA ASP A 490 22.49 -2.27 19.64
C ASP A 490 23.64 -1.58 18.89
N GLU A 491 23.84 -2.00 17.64
CA GLU A 491 24.87 -1.48 16.74
C GLU A 491 24.28 -0.37 15.87
N PHE A 492 22.96 -0.20 15.87
CA PHE A 492 22.24 0.80 15.12
C PHE A 492 22.09 2.10 15.94
N SER A 493 22.29 3.23 15.28
CA SER A 493 21.93 4.54 15.83
C SER A 493 21.48 5.48 14.73
N ALA A 494 20.46 6.27 15.03
CA ALA A 494 20.01 7.37 14.19
C ALA A 494 20.01 8.66 15.03
N THR A 495 20.54 9.74 14.48
CA THR A 495 20.65 11.03 15.19
C THR A 495 20.28 12.19 14.28
N VAL A 496 19.72 13.25 14.83
CA VAL A 496 19.55 14.52 14.14
C VAL A 496 20.66 15.48 14.57
N GLU A 497 21.46 15.93 13.62
CA GLU A 497 22.49 16.93 13.80
C GLU A 497 21.91 18.33 13.61
N THR A 498 21.67 19.03 14.72
CA THR A 498 21.11 20.39 14.73
C THR A 498 22.11 21.47 14.34
N GLY A 499 23.41 21.14 14.32
CA GLY A 499 24.48 22.13 14.19
C GLY A 499 24.66 23.04 15.42
N GLY A 500 23.92 22.79 16.51
CA GLY A 500 23.83 23.66 17.67
C GLY A 500 22.74 24.73 17.55
N ASN A 501 21.89 24.65 16.52
CA ASN A 501 20.78 25.56 16.28
C ASN A 501 19.58 25.17 17.14
N SER A 502 19.04 26.16 17.84
CA SER A 502 17.93 26.03 18.78
C SER A 502 16.59 26.32 18.11
N THR A 503 15.56 25.54 18.46
CA THR A 503 14.22 25.62 17.87
C THR A 503 13.16 25.91 18.91
N LEU A 504 12.26 26.83 18.62
CA LEU A 504 11.04 27.06 19.39
C LEU A 504 9.81 26.60 18.60
N VAL A 505 8.97 25.77 19.21
CA VAL A 505 7.67 25.38 18.64
C VAL A 505 6.56 26.19 19.32
N VAL A 506 5.76 26.91 18.52
CA VAL A 506 4.61 27.66 19.03
C VAL A 506 3.42 26.72 19.18
N THR A 507 2.86 26.63 20.39
CA THR A 507 1.81 25.67 20.74
C THR A 507 0.44 26.31 20.96
N THR A 508 -0.62 25.51 20.77
CA THR A 508 -2.01 25.86 21.07
C THR A 508 -2.82 24.62 21.46
N ASP A 509 -3.73 24.76 22.43
CA ASP A 509 -4.66 23.68 22.81
C ASP A 509 -5.69 23.38 21.71
N ARG A 510 -5.82 24.24 20.68
CA ARG A 510 -6.80 24.08 19.60
C ARG A 510 -6.55 22.85 18.74
N LEU A 511 -5.33 22.32 18.70
CA LEU A 511 -4.98 21.13 17.92
C LEU A 511 -5.13 19.83 18.71
N THR A 512 -5.28 19.90 20.04
CA THR A 512 -5.48 18.71 20.86
C THR A 512 -6.88 18.15 20.66
N ARG A 513 -6.99 16.82 20.58
CA ARG A 513 -8.25 16.07 20.51
C ARG A 513 -8.31 15.09 21.65
N SER A 514 -9.51 14.82 22.13
CA SER A 514 -9.72 13.86 23.22
C SER A 514 -11.08 13.19 23.10
N SER A 515 -11.14 11.91 23.46
CA SER A 515 -12.38 11.11 23.44
C SER A 515 -13.49 11.76 24.25
N ASP A 516 -13.16 12.46 25.34
CA ASP A 516 -14.12 13.17 26.20
C ASP A 516 -14.87 14.34 25.51
N GLN A 517 -14.39 14.78 24.35
CA GLN A 517 -15.02 15.83 23.52
C GLN A 517 -16.13 15.27 22.61
N LEU A 518 -16.20 13.95 22.43
CA LEU A 518 -17.17 13.29 21.57
C LEU A 518 -18.59 13.42 22.14
N VAL A 519 -19.55 13.63 21.24
CA VAL A 519 -20.95 13.90 21.60
C VAL A 519 -21.64 12.75 22.35
N PHE A 520 -21.08 11.55 22.27
CA PHE A 520 -21.56 10.34 22.94
C PHE A 520 -20.85 10.03 24.27
N GLU A 521 -19.64 10.55 24.52
CA GLU A 521 -18.78 10.24 25.70
C GLU A 521 -19.13 11.03 26.98
N GLY A 522 -20.14 11.89 26.96
CA GLY A 522 -20.69 12.55 28.16
C GLY A 522 -21.56 11.64 29.07
N ARG A 523 -21.44 10.30 28.98
CA ARG A 523 -22.37 9.32 29.55
C ARG A 523 -21.65 8.23 30.33
N GLY A 524 -21.05 8.63 31.45
CA GLY A 524 -20.40 7.71 32.38
C GLY A 524 -21.24 6.46 32.68
N ASP A 525 -20.54 5.34 32.59
CA ASP A 525 -20.91 4.00 33.03
C ASP A 525 -21.58 4.04 34.42
N ASP A 526 -22.85 3.64 34.49
CA ASP A 526 -23.55 3.38 35.76
C ASP A 526 -23.05 2.04 36.30
N GLY A 527 -21.80 2.04 36.79
CA GLY A 527 -21.23 0.96 37.57
C GLY A 527 -22.17 0.57 38.72
N ASP A 528 -22.36 -0.74 38.89
CA ASP A 528 -23.22 -1.42 39.86
C ASP A 528 -23.15 -0.80 41.28
N GLY A 529 -24.08 0.12 41.53
CA GLY A 529 -24.25 0.82 42.79
C GLY A 529 -25.35 0.20 43.65
N SER A 530 -24.98 -0.79 44.45
CA SER A 530 -25.77 -1.25 45.59
C SER A 530 -26.37 -0.10 46.43
N ASP A 531 -27.68 -0.15 46.65
CA ASP A 531 -28.52 0.56 47.63
C ASP A 531 -27.91 1.79 48.37
N GLY A 532 -28.16 2.99 47.84
CA GLY A 532 -27.90 4.27 48.53
C GLY A 532 -28.90 5.37 48.18
N ASP A 533 -29.97 5.49 48.99
CA ASP A 533 -31.04 6.48 48.86
C ASP A 533 -30.52 7.94 48.98
N GLY A 534 -30.47 8.66 47.85
CA GLY A 534 -30.11 10.08 47.79
C GLY A 534 -30.36 10.70 46.41
N GLY A 535 -31.53 11.32 46.22
CA GLY A 535 -31.96 11.88 44.93
C GLY A 535 -31.01 12.92 44.33
N GLY A 536 -30.35 12.52 43.23
CA GLY A 536 -29.80 13.36 42.17
C GLY A 536 -30.46 12.97 40.84
N ALA A 537 -30.62 13.92 39.92
CA ALA A 537 -31.40 13.74 38.71
C ALA A 537 -30.87 12.59 37.83
N ARG A 538 -31.75 11.64 37.50
CA ARG A 538 -31.58 10.74 36.36
C ARG A 538 -31.30 11.58 35.12
N THR A 539 -30.07 11.56 34.63
CA THR A 539 -29.75 11.93 33.26
C THR A 539 -30.39 10.88 32.35
N THR A 540 -31.22 11.37 31.44
CA THR A 540 -31.96 10.54 30.48
C THR A 540 -30.95 10.08 29.43
N ARG A 541 -30.91 8.78 29.10
CA ARG A 541 -30.32 8.25 27.85
C ARG A 541 -30.84 9.13 26.71
N VAL A 542 -29.96 9.88 26.07
CA VAL A 542 -30.30 10.59 24.83
C VAL A 542 -29.97 9.59 23.74
N ASP A 543 -30.94 9.06 23.01
CA ASP A 543 -30.62 8.23 21.85
C ASP A 543 -29.75 9.08 20.88
N THR A 544 -28.58 8.58 20.48
CA THR A 544 -27.70 9.22 19.49
C THR A 544 -28.25 9.10 18.06
N ASP A 545 -29.41 8.43 17.90
CA ASP A 545 -30.07 7.98 16.66
C ASP A 545 -29.07 7.77 15.51
N THR A 546 -28.02 6.98 15.75
CA THR A 546 -27.17 6.46 14.68
C THR A 546 -27.87 5.26 14.08
N GLU A 547 -28.12 5.29 12.77
CA GLU A 547 -28.74 4.17 12.04
C GLU A 547 -27.82 3.73 10.91
N VAL A 548 -27.53 2.43 10.84
CA VAL A 548 -26.83 1.81 9.72
C VAL A 548 -27.83 1.16 8.78
N SER A 549 -27.69 1.37 7.49
CA SER A 549 -28.41 0.60 6.47
C SER A 549 -27.44 0.02 5.47
N ARG A 550 -27.40 -1.32 5.40
CA ARG A 550 -26.63 -2.09 4.42
C ARG A 550 -27.52 -2.60 3.30
N ALA A 551 -27.03 -2.58 2.06
CA ALA A 551 -27.71 -3.16 0.92
C ALA A 551 -26.70 -3.76 -0.06
N ALA A 552 -26.92 -5.02 -0.45
CA ALA A 552 -26.16 -5.71 -1.47
C ALA A 552 -26.97 -5.79 -2.79
N SER A 553 -26.28 -5.66 -3.91
CA SER A 553 -26.82 -5.86 -5.26
C SER A 553 -25.80 -6.56 -6.14
N SER A 554 -26.27 -7.34 -7.12
CA SER A 554 -25.43 -8.03 -8.09
C SER A 554 -25.82 -7.55 -9.49
N LEU A 555 -24.82 -7.14 -10.27
CA LEU A 555 -24.94 -6.65 -11.64
C LEU A 555 -24.44 -7.71 -12.61
N SER A 556 -25.11 -7.86 -13.75
CA SER A 556 -24.70 -8.81 -14.80
C SER A 556 -24.14 -8.04 -15.99
N LEU A 557 -22.86 -8.27 -16.28
CA LEU A 557 -22.13 -7.60 -17.36
C LEU A 557 -22.12 -8.41 -18.67
N ALA A 558 -22.82 -9.55 -18.70
CA ALA A 558 -22.85 -10.46 -19.87
C ALA A 558 -23.37 -9.79 -21.16
N ASP A 559 -24.20 -8.75 -21.05
CA ASP A 559 -24.73 -7.97 -22.18
C ASP A 559 -24.05 -6.60 -22.35
N GLY A 560 -22.96 -6.33 -21.61
CA GLY A 560 -22.23 -5.05 -21.59
C GLY A 560 -22.36 -4.31 -20.25
N ALA A 561 -22.31 -2.97 -20.29
CA ALA A 561 -22.44 -2.15 -19.09
C ALA A 561 -23.80 -2.31 -18.38
N ASP A 562 -23.79 -2.24 -17.04
CA ASP A 562 -24.98 -2.26 -16.18
C ASP A 562 -24.89 -1.16 -15.10
N ALA A 563 -25.99 -0.88 -14.42
CA ALA A 563 -26.02 0.14 -13.37
C ALA A 563 -27.04 -0.15 -12.27
N THR A 564 -26.69 0.20 -11.04
CA THR A 564 -27.60 0.23 -9.89
C THR A 564 -27.83 1.65 -9.39
N ALA A 565 -28.92 1.87 -8.67
CA ALA A 565 -29.25 3.17 -8.11
C ALA A 565 -29.48 3.09 -6.61
N LEU A 566 -28.91 4.05 -5.90
CA LEU A 566 -28.89 4.12 -4.45
C LEU A 566 -29.72 5.33 -4.00
N SER A 567 -30.56 5.16 -3.00
CA SER A 567 -31.34 6.26 -2.42
C SER A 567 -30.70 6.70 -1.13
N VAL A 568 -30.16 7.92 -1.12
CA VAL A 568 -29.43 8.51 0.00
C VAL A 568 -30.30 9.55 0.70
N PRO A 569 -30.69 9.33 1.96
CA PRO A 569 -31.41 10.34 2.75
C PRO A 569 -30.53 11.55 3.12
N ALA A 570 -31.18 12.66 3.45
CA ALA A 570 -30.48 13.89 3.85
C ALA A 570 -29.78 13.80 5.22
N SER A 571 -30.03 12.75 5.99
CA SER A 571 -29.39 12.52 7.30
C SER A 571 -28.19 11.56 7.21
N THR A 572 -27.78 11.16 6.00
CA THR A 572 -26.63 10.29 5.80
C THR A 572 -25.35 11.08 6.09
N HIS A 573 -24.57 10.60 7.06
CA HIS A 573 -23.24 11.09 7.37
C HIS A 573 -22.20 10.46 6.43
N THR A 574 -22.28 9.15 6.22
CA THR A 574 -21.33 8.42 5.37
C THR A 574 -22.10 7.51 4.42
N LEU A 575 -21.73 7.54 3.15
CA LEU A 575 -22.08 6.53 2.16
C LEU A 575 -20.80 5.83 1.73
N SER A 576 -20.73 4.54 2.00
CA SER A 576 -19.65 3.65 1.56
C SER A 576 -20.18 2.69 0.50
N LEU A 577 -19.34 2.40 -0.49
CA LEU A 577 -19.59 1.45 -1.57
C LEU A 577 -18.38 0.54 -1.68
N ASP A 578 -18.63 -0.76 -1.68
CA ASP A 578 -17.67 -1.79 -2.06
C ASP A 578 -18.17 -2.45 -3.35
N VAL A 579 -17.31 -2.50 -4.35
CA VAL A 579 -17.60 -3.01 -5.69
C VAL A 579 -16.62 -4.13 -5.98
N GLU A 580 -17.13 -5.36 -6.03
CA GLU A 580 -16.37 -6.60 -6.18
C GLU A 580 -16.67 -7.24 -7.54
N PRO A 581 -15.92 -6.88 -8.59
CA PRO A 581 -16.08 -7.49 -9.90
C PRO A 581 -15.29 -8.80 -10.02
N ASP A 582 -15.78 -9.74 -10.84
CA ASP A 582 -15.08 -10.99 -11.15
C ASP A 582 -13.98 -10.86 -12.24
N GLY A 583 -13.70 -9.62 -12.66
CA GLY A 583 -12.68 -9.24 -13.63
C GLY A 583 -12.52 -7.72 -13.68
N PRO A 584 -11.70 -7.17 -14.59
CA PRO A 584 -11.49 -5.73 -14.68
C PRO A 584 -12.74 -5.00 -15.18
N VAL A 585 -13.06 -3.85 -14.57
CA VAL A 585 -14.22 -3.01 -14.91
C VAL A 585 -13.89 -1.52 -14.85
N VAL A 586 -14.69 -0.70 -15.51
CA VAL A 586 -14.81 0.74 -15.20
C VAL A 586 -16.00 0.91 -14.28
N ALA A 587 -15.78 1.42 -13.07
CA ALA A 587 -16.84 1.83 -12.17
C ALA A 587 -16.95 3.36 -12.17
N THR A 588 -18.17 3.89 -12.17
CA THR A 588 -18.43 5.34 -12.05
C THR A 588 -19.61 5.58 -11.12
N LEU A 589 -19.40 6.44 -10.11
CA LEU A 589 -20.41 6.89 -9.16
C LEU A 589 -20.85 8.32 -9.49
N GLU A 590 -22.13 8.47 -9.81
CA GLU A 590 -22.76 9.75 -10.12
C GLU A 590 -23.68 10.23 -8.98
N SER A 591 -23.57 11.51 -8.65
CA SER A 591 -24.43 12.18 -7.68
C SER A 591 -25.86 12.40 -8.22
N PRO A 592 -26.83 12.76 -7.36
CA PRO A 592 -28.19 13.11 -7.77
C PRO A 592 -28.25 14.27 -8.77
N SER A 593 -27.26 15.16 -8.78
CA SER A 593 -27.15 16.26 -9.73
C SER A 593 -26.63 15.84 -11.12
N GLY A 594 -26.12 14.61 -11.24
CA GLY A 594 -25.50 14.07 -12.46
C GLY A 594 -24.01 14.39 -12.59
N GLU A 595 -23.35 14.78 -11.51
CA GLU A 595 -21.90 14.95 -11.43
C GLU A 595 -21.23 13.62 -11.10
N THR A 596 -20.15 13.28 -11.82
CA THR A 596 -19.29 12.14 -11.48
C THR A 596 -18.48 12.47 -10.24
N VAL A 597 -18.71 11.75 -9.14
CA VAL A 597 -18.05 11.98 -7.84
C VAL A 597 -16.84 11.07 -7.68
N ARG A 598 -16.95 9.84 -8.18
CA ARG A 598 -15.84 8.88 -8.24
C ARG A 598 -15.90 8.14 -9.57
N SER A 599 -14.73 7.80 -10.09
CA SER A 599 -14.61 6.92 -11.25
C SER A 599 -13.28 6.18 -11.14
N ARG A 600 -13.28 4.92 -11.55
CA ARG A 600 -12.06 4.12 -11.62
C ARG A 600 -12.13 3.23 -12.83
N ASP A 601 -11.02 3.17 -13.57
CA ASP A 601 -10.81 2.17 -14.59
C ASP A 601 -9.87 1.10 -14.02
N GLY A 602 -10.37 -0.13 -13.88
CA GLY A 602 -9.59 -1.27 -13.39
C GLY A 602 -8.49 -1.74 -14.34
N THR A 603 -8.26 -1.03 -15.46
CA THR A 603 -7.11 -1.24 -16.35
C THR A 603 -6.08 -0.11 -16.34
N ASP A 604 -6.34 1.02 -15.68
CA ASP A 604 -5.47 2.20 -15.77
C ASP A 604 -4.53 2.34 -14.54
N GLY A 605 -3.23 2.50 -14.82
CA GLY A 605 -2.21 2.95 -13.87
C GLY A 605 -1.66 1.90 -12.88
N PRO A 606 -0.73 2.31 -11.99
CA PRO A 606 -0.22 1.47 -10.89
C PRO A 606 -1.31 1.05 -9.88
N MET A 607 -2.50 1.66 -9.94
CA MET A 607 -3.74 1.29 -9.23
C MET A 607 -4.34 -0.07 -9.65
N ALA A 608 -3.64 -0.88 -10.43
CA ALA A 608 -4.11 -2.15 -10.96
C ALA A 608 -4.00 -3.34 -9.97
N CYS A 609 -3.66 -3.12 -8.69
CA CYS A 609 -3.48 -4.19 -7.68
C CYS A 609 -4.73 -5.04 -7.39
N GLY A 610 -5.89 -4.68 -7.93
CA GLY A 610 -7.08 -5.53 -7.93
C GLY A 610 -8.26 -4.79 -8.56
N PRO A 611 -9.28 -5.49 -9.08
CA PRO A 611 -10.43 -4.85 -9.70
C PRO A 611 -11.46 -4.36 -8.67
N HIS A 612 -11.27 -4.67 -7.38
CA HIS A 612 -12.10 -4.22 -6.24
C HIS A 612 -12.05 -2.72 -6.08
N VAL A 613 -13.20 -2.07 -5.93
CA VAL A 613 -13.31 -0.61 -5.78
C VAL A 613 -14.06 -0.25 -4.52
N GLU A 614 -13.36 0.40 -3.60
CA GLU A 614 -13.93 0.92 -2.36
C GLU A 614 -14.00 2.44 -2.41
N TRP A 615 -15.19 3.00 -2.15
CA TRP A 615 -15.41 4.44 -2.12
C TRP A 615 -16.18 4.86 -0.88
N THR A 616 -15.69 5.91 -0.24
CA THR A 616 -16.40 6.61 0.82
C THR A 616 -16.76 8.03 0.37
N VAL A 617 -17.99 8.43 0.62
CA VAL A 617 -18.47 9.81 0.45
C VAL A 617 -19.03 10.29 1.79
N ARG A 618 -18.38 11.32 2.35
CA ARG A 618 -18.85 12.01 3.55
C ARG A 618 -19.89 13.06 3.19
N GLU A 619 -20.93 13.15 4.03
CA GLU A 619 -22.06 14.07 3.89
C GLU A 619 -22.65 14.09 2.45
N PRO A 620 -22.99 12.92 1.87
CA PRO A 620 -23.41 12.82 0.48
C PRO A 620 -24.70 13.61 0.18
N GLU A 621 -24.81 14.18 -1.03
CA GLU A 621 -26.03 14.83 -1.51
C GLU A 621 -27.25 13.90 -1.36
N ALA A 622 -28.31 14.40 -0.72
CA ALA A 622 -29.56 13.67 -0.59
C ALA A 622 -30.21 13.45 -1.96
N GLY A 623 -30.51 12.20 -2.30
CA GLY A 623 -31.18 11.89 -3.56
C GLY A 623 -30.85 10.52 -4.10
N ARG A 624 -31.00 10.39 -5.42
CA ARG A 624 -30.71 9.16 -6.14
C ARG A 624 -29.32 9.22 -6.74
N TRP A 625 -28.41 8.43 -6.20
CA TRP A 625 -27.10 8.17 -6.76
C TRP A 625 -27.17 7.03 -7.77
N THR A 626 -26.23 6.99 -8.71
CA THR A 626 -26.13 5.92 -9.72
C THR A 626 -24.71 5.39 -9.75
N LEU A 627 -24.55 4.08 -9.57
CA LEU A 627 -23.30 3.38 -9.85
C LEU A 627 -23.46 2.69 -11.20
N SER A 628 -22.65 3.06 -12.18
CA SER A 628 -22.54 2.37 -13.47
C SER A 628 -21.24 1.59 -13.53
N VAL A 629 -21.31 0.37 -14.08
CA VAL A 629 -20.15 -0.50 -14.24
C VAL A 629 -20.08 -1.03 -15.66
N GLU A 630 -18.91 -0.92 -16.28
CA GLU A 630 -18.65 -1.37 -17.65
C GLU A 630 -17.53 -2.43 -17.66
N PRO A 631 -17.71 -3.60 -18.30
CA PRO A 631 -16.69 -4.64 -18.33
C PRO A 631 -15.48 -4.20 -19.18
N ARG A 632 -14.28 -4.49 -18.68
CA ARG A 632 -13.02 -4.41 -19.44
C ARG A 632 -12.48 -5.82 -19.69
N THR A 633 -11.58 -5.93 -20.66
CA THR A 633 -10.85 -7.17 -20.93
C THR A 633 -9.37 -6.93 -20.66
N ALA A 634 -8.80 -7.64 -19.71
CA ALA A 634 -7.36 -7.73 -19.52
C ALA A 634 -6.83 -9.01 -20.19
N THR A 635 -5.60 -8.98 -20.70
CA THR A 635 -4.95 -10.15 -21.31
C THR A 635 -3.57 -10.33 -20.68
N ASP A 636 -3.27 -11.54 -20.19
CA ASP A 636 -1.92 -11.90 -19.77
C ASP A 636 -1.02 -11.98 -21.01
N GLU A 637 0.00 -11.15 -21.07
CA GLU A 637 0.90 -11.06 -22.22
C GLU A 637 1.79 -12.29 -22.40
N VAL A 638 1.99 -13.09 -21.35
CA VAL A 638 2.84 -14.29 -21.35
C VAL A 638 2.12 -15.48 -21.99
N ASN A 639 0.87 -15.71 -21.63
CA ASN A 639 0.11 -16.87 -22.12
C ASN A 639 -1.00 -16.52 -23.14
N GLY A 640 -1.34 -15.24 -23.28
CA GLY A 640 -2.39 -14.74 -24.18
C GLY A 640 -3.82 -15.01 -23.71
N GLU A 641 -4.02 -15.39 -22.44
CA GLU A 641 -5.34 -15.60 -21.83
C GLU A 641 -5.96 -14.26 -21.45
N SER A 642 -7.26 -14.11 -21.73
CA SER A 642 -7.99 -12.88 -21.44
C SER A 642 -9.09 -13.12 -20.41
N VAL A 643 -9.17 -12.22 -19.43
CA VAL A 643 -10.25 -12.19 -18.43
C VAL A 643 -11.14 -10.98 -18.72
N THR A 644 -12.45 -11.19 -18.72
CA THR A 644 -13.46 -10.13 -18.83
C THR A 644 -14.45 -10.32 -17.71
N ALA A 645 -14.84 -9.23 -17.04
CA ALA A 645 -15.84 -9.31 -15.99
C ALA A 645 -17.22 -9.69 -16.57
N ASP A 646 -17.85 -10.69 -15.98
CA ASP A 646 -19.20 -11.15 -16.31
C ASP A 646 -20.23 -10.72 -15.25
N SER A 647 -19.76 -10.44 -14.03
CA SER A 647 -20.60 -10.05 -12.90
C SER A 647 -19.87 -9.16 -11.90
N VAL A 648 -20.64 -8.37 -11.16
CA VAL A 648 -20.14 -7.46 -10.13
C VAL A 648 -21.09 -7.48 -8.96
N ASP A 649 -20.56 -7.80 -7.78
CA ASP A 649 -21.28 -7.64 -6.53
C ASP A 649 -20.97 -6.25 -5.96
N VAL A 650 -22.00 -5.61 -5.42
CA VAL A 650 -21.93 -4.25 -4.90
C VAL A 650 -22.57 -4.24 -3.53
N GLU A 651 -21.77 -3.95 -2.52
CA GLU A 651 -22.23 -3.66 -1.17
C GLU A 651 -22.28 -2.16 -0.95
N THR A 652 -23.28 -1.72 -0.20
CA THR A 652 -23.46 -0.31 0.12
C THR A 652 -23.88 -0.16 1.55
N THR A 653 -23.15 0.68 2.28
CA THR A 653 -23.50 1.06 3.64
C THR A 653 -23.73 2.54 3.74
N ALA A 654 -24.87 2.90 4.32
CA ALA A 654 -25.17 4.27 4.69
C ALA A 654 -25.30 4.39 6.20
N VAL A 655 -24.46 5.22 6.81
CA VAL A 655 -24.52 5.59 8.22
C VAL A 655 -25.25 6.92 8.35
N ARG A 656 -26.28 6.97 9.18
CA ARG A 656 -27.12 8.15 9.40
C ARG A 656 -27.02 8.60 10.85
N THR A 657 -27.17 9.90 11.08
CA THR A 657 -27.12 10.49 12.42
C THR A 657 -28.32 11.42 12.68
N ALA A 658 -28.72 11.54 13.95
CA ALA A 658 -29.94 12.23 14.39
C ALA A 658 -29.99 13.74 14.09
N GLN A 659 -28.83 14.38 13.91
CA GLN A 659 -28.66 15.81 13.71
C GLN A 659 -27.89 16.10 12.42
N ASP A 660 -28.59 16.61 11.41
CA ASP A 660 -28.06 17.31 10.23
C ASP A 660 -26.79 16.74 9.55
N GLY A 661 -26.47 15.44 9.69
CA GLY A 661 -25.32 14.79 9.06
C GLY A 661 -23.94 15.18 9.60
N THR A 662 -23.83 16.11 10.57
CA THR A 662 -22.54 16.70 11.00
C THR A 662 -22.00 16.18 12.34
N THR A 663 -22.71 15.28 13.02
CA THR A 663 -22.25 14.69 14.29
C THR A 663 -21.51 13.38 14.02
N THR A 664 -20.37 13.17 14.68
CA THR A 664 -19.61 11.92 14.65
C THR A 664 -20.52 10.72 14.92
N PRO A 665 -20.49 9.67 14.06
CA PRO A 665 -21.22 8.44 14.32
C PRO A 665 -20.74 7.73 15.59
N ASP A 666 -21.67 7.12 16.34
CA ASP A 666 -21.35 6.32 17.53
C ASP A 666 -20.81 4.94 17.09
N PRO A 667 -19.52 4.61 17.35
CA PRO A 667 -18.94 3.35 16.88
C PRO A 667 -19.64 2.13 17.47
N ARG A 668 -20.23 2.24 18.67
CA ARG A 668 -20.93 1.10 19.30
C ARG A 668 -22.21 0.73 18.55
N GLU A 669 -22.90 1.72 17.98
CA GLU A 669 -24.11 1.49 17.19
C GLU A 669 -23.81 1.06 15.75
N VAL A 670 -22.59 1.30 15.24
CA VAL A 670 -22.20 0.98 13.84
C VAL A 670 -21.40 -0.31 13.72
N LEU A 671 -20.38 -0.47 14.58
CA LEU A 671 -19.38 -1.53 14.57
C LEU A 671 -19.46 -2.42 15.82
N GLY A 672 -20.34 -2.13 16.78
CA GLY A 672 -20.45 -2.91 18.01
C GLY A 672 -19.35 -2.64 19.05
N TYR A 673 -18.31 -1.88 18.72
CA TYR A 673 -17.22 -1.54 19.63
C TYR A 673 -17.41 -0.17 20.30
N GLY A 674 -17.05 -0.09 21.58
CA GLY A 674 -16.89 1.16 22.31
C GLY A 674 -15.75 2.03 21.75
N GLN A 675 -15.73 3.28 22.17
CA GLN A 675 -14.65 4.20 21.85
C GLN A 675 -13.54 4.07 22.89
N PHE A 676 -12.32 3.79 22.45
CA PHE A 676 -11.13 3.82 23.30
C PHE A 676 -10.86 5.25 23.74
N ASP A 677 -10.39 5.39 24.97
CA ASP A 677 -9.93 6.68 25.47
C ASP A 677 -8.63 7.11 24.81
N TYR A 678 -8.57 8.38 24.41
CA TYR A 678 -7.37 8.99 23.87
C TYR A 678 -7.34 10.48 24.16
N LYS A 679 -6.12 11.04 24.21
CA LYS A 679 -5.86 12.48 24.18
C LYS A 679 -4.61 12.68 23.33
N VAL A 680 -4.78 13.25 22.15
CA VAL A 680 -3.73 13.32 21.13
C VAL A 680 -3.43 14.74 20.69
N SER A 681 -2.19 14.97 20.27
CA SER A 681 -1.72 16.27 19.80
C SER A 681 -0.56 16.13 18.80
N PRO A 682 -0.59 16.82 17.64
CA PRO A 682 0.52 16.79 16.70
C PRO A 682 1.83 17.34 17.30
N PHE A 683 1.76 18.13 18.38
CA PHE A 683 2.96 18.65 19.05
C PHE A 683 3.83 17.56 19.69
N VAL A 684 3.29 16.35 19.93
CA VAL A 684 4.06 15.21 20.45
C VAL A 684 5.21 14.84 19.50
N PHE A 685 5.08 15.12 18.20
CA PHE A 685 6.16 14.96 17.23
C PHE A 685 7.43 15.74 17.60
N PHE A 686 7.29 16.91 18.24
CA PHE A 686 8.41 17.78 18.59
C PHE A 686 8.95 17.54 20.00
N ASP A 687 8.47 16.53 20.72
CA ASP A 687 8.99 16.18 22.04
C ASP A 687 10.48 15.78 21.94
N SER A 688 11.26 16.01 23.00
CA SER A 688 12.73 15.93 22.99
C SER A 688 13.30 14.56 22.61
N ASP A 689 12.46 13.54 22.73
CA ASP A 689 12.75 12.15 22.36
C ASP A 689 12.90 11.97 20.83
N PHE A 690 12.27 12.82 20.03
CA PHE A 690 12.31 12.75 18.56
C PHE A 690 13.60 13.34 17.96
N PHE A 691 14.15 14.40 18.58
CA PHE A 691 15.42 15.03 18.17
C PHE A 691 16.63 14.60 19.03
N GLY A 692 16.42 13.75 20.04
CA GLY A 692 17.40 13.36 21.06
C GLY A 692 18.03 11.99 20.87
N SER A 693 19.25 11.81 21.41
CA SER A 693 20.04 10.57 21.36
C SER A 693 19.68 9.57 22.48
N GLY A 694 18.42 9.16 22.61
CA GLY A 694 17.93 8.38 23.75
C GLY A 694 17.60 6.91 23.43
N ASP A 695 18.38 5.98 24.00
CA ASP A 695 18.29 4.51 23.89
C ASP A 695 16.97 3.85 24.40
N ASP A 696 15.84 4.55 24.58
CA ASP A 696 14.71 3.96 25.32
C ASP A 696 13.30 4.54 24.97
N LEU A 697 12.86 4.40 23.71
CA LEU A 697 11.53 4.88 23.25
C LEU A 697 10.51 3.79 22.88
N ARG A 698 10.74 2.54 23.29
CA ARG A 698 9.76 1.46 23.05
C ARG A 698 8.46 1.57 23.88
N ALA A 699 8.20 2.70 24.53
CA ALA A 699 7.01 2.96 25.33
C ALA A 699 6.39 4.33 24.99
N LEU A 700 5.62 4.39 23.92
CA LEU A 700 4.60 5.43 23.71
C LEU A 700 3.45 5.16 24.70
N ASP A 701 3.61 5.61 25.94
CA ASP A 701 2.56 5.59 26.96
C ASP A 701 1.51 6.69 26.66
N VAL A 702 0.22 6.31 26.76
CA VAL A 702 -0.98 7.14 26.47
C VAL A 702 -1.16 8.32 27.44
N GLU A 703 -0.35 8.43 28.50
CA GLU A 703 -0.48 9.44 29.56
C GLU A 703 0.58 10.56 29.51
N ARG A 704 1.01 11.02 28.32
CA ARG A 704 1.84 12.23 28.24
C ARG A 704 0.95 13.48 28.25
N ASP A 705 0.93 14.19 29.38
CA ASP A 705 0.33 15.52 29.47
C ASP A 705 1.25 16.54 28.75
N LEU A 706 0.67 17.55 28.08
CA LEU A 706 1.43 18.66 27.47
C LEU A 706 2.28 19.45 28.49
N ASP A 707 2.07 19.22 29.79
CA ASP A 707 2.86 19.81 30.87
C ASP A 707 4.16 19.01 31.17
N ASP A 708 4.34 17.82 30.59
CA ASP A 708 5.48 16.91 30.80
C ASP A 708 6.51 16.92 29.65
N PHE A 709 6.41 17.85 28.69
CA PHE A 709 7.47 18.06 27.67
C PHE A 709 8.82 18.23 28.36
N THR A 710 9.73 17.29 28.12
CA THR A 710 11.09 17.38 28.65
C THR A 710 11.88 18.38 27.81
N GLU A 711 12.47 19.38 28.46
CA GLU A 711 13.45 20.29 27.85
C GLU A 711 14.60 19.46 27.26
N GLY A 712 14.55 19.20 25.95
CA GLY A 712 15.70 18.73 25.18
C GLY A 712 16.71 19.88 25.04
N ALA A 713 17.98 19.59 24.81
CA ALA A 713 19.01 20.62 24.79
C ALA A 713 18.82 21.71 23.70
N ASP A 714 17.99 21.42 22.67
CA ASP A 714 17.88 22.24 21.45
C ASP A 714 16.43 22.53 20.97
N VAL A 715 15.36 22.01 21.61
CA VAL A 715 13.95 22.28 21.22
C VAL A 715 13.11 22.67 22.45
N ASP A 716 12.48 23.84 22.40
CA ASP A 716 11.58 24.37 23.42
C ASP A 716 10.16 24.61 22.85
N THR A 717 9.17 24.77 23.74
CA THR A 717 7.79 25.12 23.35
C THR A 717 7.32 26.42 24.02
N ALA A 718 6.46 27.18 23.35
CA ALA A 718 5.78 28.34 23.93
C ALA A 718 4.36 28.53 23.36
N SER A 719 3.39 28.84 24.22
CA SER A 719 2.04 29.21 23.77
C SER A 719 2.05 30.55 23.03
N VAL A 720 1.09 30.79 22.15
CA VAL A 720 0.87 32.09 21.46
C VAL A 720 0.99 33.31 22.40
N ASP A 721 0.34 33.27 23.58
CA ASP A 721 0.35 34.37 24.56
C ASP A 721 1.73 34.65 25.19
N ALA A 722 2.66 33.69 25.12
CA ALA A 722 4.00 33.78 25.68
C ALA A 722 5.07 34.20 24.65
N VAL A 723 4.69 34.26 23.38
CA VAL A 723 5.58 34.64 22.28
C VAL A 723 5.65 36.17 22.19
N ASP A 724 6.87 36.69 22.29
CA ASP A 724 7.20 38.08 21.96
C ASP A 724 8.57 38.14 21.27
N ALA A 725 8.94 39.29 20.71
CA ALA A 725 10.20 39.44 19.98
C ALA A 725 11.44 39.06 20.81
N SER A 726 11.41 39.25 22.13
CA SER A 726 12.53 38.89 22.99
C SER A 726 12.61 37.39 23.28
N THR A 727 11.45 36.71 23.30
CA THR A 727 11.38 35.24 23.35
C THR A 727 11.95 34.66 22.05
N LEU A 728 11.50 35.13 20.89
CA LEU A 728 11.90 34.57 19.59
C LEU A 728 13.39 34.78 19.28
N GLN A 729 13.96 35.93 19.64
CA GLN A 729 15.39 36.23 19.44
C GLN A 729 16.36 35.34 20.24
N ALA A 730 15.85 34.47 21.12
CA ALA A 730 16.66 33.48 21.82
C ALA A 730 16.89 32.19 21.01
N TYR A 731 16.20 32.03 19.88
CA TYR A 731 16.19 30.83 19.06
C TYR A 731 16.67 31.12 17.65
N ASP A 732 17.16 30.09 16.97
CA ASP A 732 17.60 30.15 15.57
C ASP A 732 16.43 29.80 14.63
N ASN A 733 15.60 28.84 15.05
CA ASN A 733 14.40 28.40 14.35
C ASN A 733 13.12 28.64 15.16
N VAL A 734 12.03 28.94 14.47
CA VAL A 734 10.67 28.97 15.03
C VAL A 734 9.75 28.12 14.15
N VAL A 735 8.97 27.22 14.75
CA VAL A 735 7.98 26.38 14.06
C VAL A 735 6.58 26.79 14.47
N VAL A 736 5.69 27.02 13.50
CA VAL A 736 4.27 27.31 13.73
C VAL A 736 3.39 26.44 12.83
N ILE A 737 2.61 25.55 13.42
CA ILE A 737 1.76 24.59 12.68
C ILE A 737 0.27 25.00 12.65
N HIS A 738 -0.04 26.24 13.07
CA HIS A 738 -1.42 26.73 13.19
C HIS A 738 -1.56 28.23 12.93
N ASP A 739 -2.77 28.68 12.65
CA ASP A 739 -3.16 30.08 12.47
C ASP A 739 -3.59 30.79 13.77
N ASP A 740 -3.58 30.09 14.93
CA ASP A 740 -3.92 30.72 16.21
C ASP A 740 -2.95 31.88 16.53
N GLY A 741 -3.49 33.08 16.74
CA GLY A 741 -2.71 34.31 16.90
C GLY A 741 -2.59 35.18 15.65
N ILE A 742 -3.08 34.74 14.48
CA ILE A 742 -3.01 35.52 13.21
C ILE A 742 -3.65 36.91 13.31
N ASP A 743 -4.69 37.07 14.14
CA ASP A 743 -5.37 38.34 14.38
C ASP A 743 -4.67 39.23 15.44
N ASP A 744 -3.62 38.74 16.10
CA ASP A 744 -2.85 39.50 17.09
C ASP A 744 -1.66 40.20 16.42
N GLU A 745 -1.81 41.50 16.15
CA GLU A 745 -0.77 42.36 15.56
C GLU A 745 0.57 42.30 16.33
N ALA A 746 0.57 42.04 17.64
CA ALA A 746 1.81 41.96 18.43
C ALA A 746 2.53 40.63 18.22
N TYR A 747 1.78 39.53 18.06
CA TYR A 747 2.32 38.21 17.76
C TYR A 747 2.89 38.17 16.33
N VAL A 748 2.10 38.57 15.32
CA VAL A 748 2.55 38.64 13.92
C VAL A 748 3.75 39.59 13.78
N GLY A 749 3.71 40.75 14.44
CA GLY A 749 4.83 41.69 14.45
C GLY A 749 6.10 41.13 15.11
N ALA A 750 5.98 40.20 16.06
CA ALA A 750 7.13 39.51 16.65
C ALA A 750 7.74 38.51 15.66
N LEU A 751 6.92 37.78 14.90
CA LEU A 751 7.38 36.90 13.82
C LEU A 751 8.08 37.69 12.71
N ASP A 752 7.52 38.84 12.31
CA ASP A 752 8.16 39.73 11.34
C ASP A 752 9.52 40.24 11.83
N GLU A 753 9.62 40.68 13.08
CA GLU A 753 10.90 41.13 13.68
C GLU A 753 11.92 39.98 13.78
N PHE A 754 11.47 38.75 14.03
CA PHE A 754 12.32 37.56 14.07
C PHE A 754 12.93 37.27 12.70
N VAL A 755 12.11 37.22 11.64
CA VAL A 755 12.59 36.99 10.26
C VAL A 755 13.50 38.13 9.80
N ASP A 756 13.12 39.39 10.02
CA ASP A 756 13.94 40.57 9.67
C ASP A 756 15.28 40.64 10.42
N SER A 757 15.41 39.91 11.53
CA SER A 757 16.64 39.81 12.33
C SER A 757 17.52 38.62 11.93
N GLY A 758 17.15 37.87 10.89
CA GLY A 758 17.90 36.71 10.40
C GLY A 758 17.33 35.35 10.84
N GLY A 759 16.21 35.32 11.57
CA GLY A 759 15.62 34.08 12.07
C GLY A 759 15.04 33.19 10.96
N ASN A 760 15.02 31.88 11.21
CA ASN A 760 14.41 30.89 10.32
C ASN A 760 13.00 30.49 10.81
N LEU A 761 11.96 30.85 10.07
CA LEU A 761 10.57 30.52 10.40
C LEU A 761 10.08 29.37 9.53
N VAL A 762 9.60 28.29 10.14
CA VAL A 762 8.95 27.17 9.46
C VAL A 762 7.46 27.19 9.78
N VAL A 763 6.61 27.30 8.77
CA VAL A 763 5.15 27.26 8.93
C VAL A 763 4.53 26.07 8.20
N THR A 764 3.53 25.44 8.79
CA THR A 764 2.82 24.33 8.13
C THR A 764 1.35 24.26 8.53
N ASP A 765 0.58 23.43 7.83
CA ASP A 765 -0.87 23.28 8.00
C ASP A 765 -1.58 24.65 7.94
N THR A 766 -2.44 24.99 8.90
CA THR A 766 -3.10 26.32 8.90
C THR A 766 -2.14 27.45 9.22
N GLY A 767 -0.96 27.16 9.79
CA GLY A 767 0.10 28.14 10.03
C GLY A 767 0.62 28.82 8.77
N VAL A 768 0.49 28.18 7.60
CA VAL A 768 0.80 28.79 6.30
C VAL A 768 -0.02 30.07 6.05
N SER A 769 -1.22 30.19 6.62
CA SER A 769 -2.04 31.40 6.54
C SER A 769 -1.36 32.64 7.15
N LEU A 770 -0.38 32.46 8.06
CA LEU A 770 0.41 33.56 8.62
C LEU A 770 1.18 34.32 7.54
N LEU A 771 1.58 33.66 6.44
CA LEU A 771 2.28 34.30 5.32
C LEU A 771 1.49 35.49 4.75
N SER A 772 0.15 35.40 4.72
CA SER A 772 -0.73 36.47 4.24
C SER A 772 -0.92 37.61 5.25
N ALA A 773 -0.53 37.42 6.51
CA ALA A 773 -0.62 38.44 7.57
C ALA A 773 0.71 39.15 7.86
N MET A 774 1.84 38.54 7.49
CA MET A 774 3.20 39.04 7.71
C MET A 774 3.61 40.16 6.74
N ASP A 775 4.41 41.12 7.22
CA ASP A 775 4.97 42.24 6.44
C ASP A 775 6.45 42.45 6.79
N ASN A 776 7.27 41.46 6.43
CA ASN A 776 8.73 41.43 6.61
C ASN A 776 9.49 41.44 5.27
N THR A 777 10.82 41.49 5.34
CA THR A 777 11.71 41.55 4.19
C THR A 777 11.68 40.32 3.28
N ALA A 778 11.27 39.15 3.77
CA ALA A 778 11.18 37.92 2.97
C ALA A 778 9.79 37.75 2.32
N VAL A 779 8.70 38.06 3.04
CA VAL A 779 7.32 37.69 2.64
C VAL A 779 6.43 38.91 2.28
N GLY A 780 6.86 40.15 2.53
CA GLY A 780 6.02 41.36 2.42
C GLY A 780 5.44 41.69 1.03
N GLY A 781 5.76 40.91 -0.01
CA GLY A 781 5.12 40.99 -1.33
C GLY A 781 3.80 40.20 -1.45
N LEU A 782 3.50 39.31 -0.51
CA LEU A 782 2.37 38.39 -0.61
C LEU A 782 1.03 39.06 -0.25
N GLY A 783 -0.02 38.73 -1.01
CA GLY A 783 -1.36 39.27 -0.78
C GLY A 783 -2.07 38.67 0.45
N ALA A 784 -2.99 39.44 1.03
CA ALA A 784 -3.79 39.01 2.18
C ALA A 784 -4.77 37.83 1.88
N ASP A 785 -5.05 37.57 0.60
CA ASP A 785 -5.92 36.49 0.13
C ASP A 785 -5.13 35.44 -0.67
N ALA A 786 -3.80 35.36 -0.47
CA ALA A 786 -2.92 34.49 -1.26
C ALA A 786 -2.91 33.03 -0.80
N THR A 787 -3.47 32.73 0.36
CA THR A 787 -3.54 31.38 0.95
C THR A 787 -4.97 30.85 0.88
N VAL A 788 -5.11 29.54 0.64
CA VAL A 788 -6.40 28.84 0.59
C VAL A 788 -6.29 27.48 1.27
N GLU A 789 -7.27 27.14 2.09
CA GLU A 789 -7.41 25.79 2.64
C GLU A 789 -8.23 24.92 1.68
N GLU A 790 -7.68 23.77 1.30
CA GLU A 790 -8.29 22.79 0.42
C GLU A 790 -8.20 21.39 1.05
N THR A 791 -8.97 20.44 0.55
CA THR A 791 -8.93 19.04 0.99
C THR A 791 -8.64 18.10 -0.16
N TYR A 792 -7.78 17.11 0.09
CA TYR A 792 -7.29 16.16 -0.89
C TYR A 792 -7.58 14.71 -0.46
N TYR A 793 -7.39 13.77 -1.39
CA TYR A 793 -7.49 12.34 -1.09
C TYR A 793 -6.42 11.93 -0.06
N VAL A 794 -5.18 12.35 -0.30
CA VAL A 794 -4.07 12.38 0.64
C VAL A 794 -3.40 13.74 0.51
N ALA A 795 -2.72 14.22 1.54
CA ALA A 795 -1.85 15.37 1.39
C ALA A 795 -0.56 14.94 0.68
N ASN A 796 -0.26 15.56 -0.45
CA ASN A 796 0.88 15.19 -1.27
C ASN A 796 1.49 16.40 -2.00
N LEU A 797 2.69 16.19 -2.53
CA LEU A 797 3.28 17.06 -3.53
C LEU A 797 2.97 16.48 -4.92
N GLY A 798 2.08 17.10 -5.68
CA GLY A 798 1.73 16.66 -7.03
C GLY A 798 2.95 16.73 -7.95
N ASP A 799 3.51 17.92 -8.12
CA ASP A 799 4.78 18.13 -8.82
C ASP A 799 5.86 18.54 -7.82
N LYS A 800 6.97 17.82 -7.80
CA LYS A 800 8.14 18.11 -6.96
C LYS A 800 9.27 18.70 -7.79
N ARG A 801 10.11 19.51 -7.14
CA ARG A 801 11.39 19.97 -7.69
C ARG A 801 12.54 19.32 -6.93
N PRO A 802 13.06 18.15 -7.38
CA PRO A 802 13.96 17.30 -6.58
C PRO A 802 15.20 18.03 -6.05
N ASN A 803 15.79 18.93 -6.85
CA ASN A 803 16.99 19.69 -6.47
C ASN A 803 16.73 20.82 -5.45
N GLN A 804 15.49 20.98 -4.96
CA GLN A 804 15.18 21.98 -3.95
C GLN A 804 15.70 21.52 -2.58
N PRO A 805 16.38 22.38 -1.80
CA PRO A 805 16.96 21.99 -0.51
C PRO A 805 15.96 21.44 0.52
N MET A 806 14.67 21.75 0.40
CA MET A 806 13.62 21.14 1.24
C MET A 806 13.39 19.65 0.92
N LEU A 807 13.71 19.21 -0.29
CA LEU A 807 13.54 17.85 -0.79
C LEU A 807 14.85 17.05 -0.83
N ASP A 808 15.92 17.60 -0.24
CA ASP A 808 17.24 16.96 -0.21
C ASP A 808 17.19 15.56 0.44
N GLY A 809 17.57 14.54 -0.33
CA GLY A 809 17.47 13.12 0.07
C GLY A 809 16.10 12.46 -0.16
N ALA A 810 15.12 13.16 -0.74
CA ALA A 810 13.83 12.59 -1.10
C ALA A 810 13.93 11.82 -2.41
N ARG A 811 13.29 10.65 -2.49
CA ARG A 811 13.21 9.85 -3.71
C ARG A 811 12.10 10.36 -4.62
N LEU A 812 12.22 10.17 -5.93
CA LEU A 812 11.19 10.63 -6.90
C LEU A 812 9.81 10.04 -6.62
N VAL A 813 9.73 8.75 -6.25
CA VAL A 813 8.47 8.07 -5.93
C VAL A 813 7.72 8.68 -4.73
N GLN A 814 8.41 9.35 -3.80
CA GLN A 814 7.80 9.84 -2.56
C GLN A 814 7.02 11.14 -2.78
N THR A 815 5.71 11.13 -2.67
CA THR A 815 4.86 12.30 -2.86
C THR A 815 3.97 12.58 -1.66
N GLN A 816 3.53 11.55 -0.93
CA GLN A 816 2.66 11.69 0.23
C GLN A 816 3.40 12.39 1.39
N LEU A 817 2.77 13.37 2.03
CA LEU A 817 3.32 14.12 3.16
C LEU A 817 3.00 13.47 4.52
N TRP A 818 1.80 12.93 4.68
CA TRP A 818 1.35 12.22 5.88
C TRP A 818 0.22 11.22 5.56
N LYS A 819 0.02 10.25 6.45
CA LYS A 819 -0.88 9.09 6.27
C LYS A 819 -2.24 9.31 6.93
N VAL A 820 -3.33 9.08 6.18
CA VAL A 820 -4.66 9.62 6.52
C VAL A 820 -5.43 8.81 7.57
N ALA A 821 -5.46 7.48 7.43
CA ALA A 821 -6.37 6.64 8.20
C ALA A 821 -6.09 6.73 9.71
N GLY A 822 -4.82 6.60 10.11
CA GLY A 822 -4.40 6.66 11.53
C GLY A 822 -4.78 7.96 12.27
N LEU A 823 -4.98 9.07 11.55
CA LEU A 823 -5.41 10.35 12.12
C LEU A 823 -6.94 10.57 12.08
N GLY A 824 -7.73 9.55 11.71
CA GLY A 824 -9.20 9.61 11.70
C GLY A 824 -9.80 10.26 10.44
N TYR A 825 -8.99 10.56 9.43
CA TYR A 825 -9.45 11.05 8.12
C TYR A 825 -9.87 9.87 7.24
N SER A 826 -11.02 10.01 6.57
CA SER A 826 -11.48 9.00 5.62
C SER A 826 -10.81 9.15 4.27
N VAL A 827 -10.92 8.11 3.43
CA VAL A 827 -10.56 8.14 2.00
C VAL A 827 -11.55 8.96 1.13
N GLY A 828 -12.41 9.74 1.78
CA GLY A 828 -13.44 10.59 1.17
C GLY A 828 -12.96 11.95 0.65
N THR A 829 -11.66 12.16 0.43
CA THR A 829 -11.06 13.47 0.11
C THR A 829 -11.18 14.44 1.29
N GLU A 830 -10.57 14.08 2.42
CA GLU A 830 -10.66 14.85 3.67
C GLU A 830 -9.33 15.41 4.17
N ALA A 831 -8.20 15.06 3.54
CA ALA A 831 -6.87 15.44 3.99
C ALA A 831 -6.63 16.95 3.80
N PRO A 832 -6.53 17.76 4.86
CA PRO A 832 -6.41 19.21 4.71
C PRO A 832 -5.01 19.62 4.23
N MET A 833 -4.96 20.66 3.39
CA MET A 833 -3.74 21.39 3.06
C MET A 833 -4.05 22.89 2.89
N THR A 834 -3.13 23.74 3.33
CA THR A 834 -3.13 25.18 3.03
C THR A 834 -2.17 25.45 1.89
N ILE A 835 -2.70 25.88 0.75
CA ILE A 835 -1.96 26.10 -0.49
C ILE A 835 -1.79 27.60 -0.73
N VAL A 836 -0.66 28.00 -1.33
CA VAL A 836 -0.40 29.39 -1.73
C VAL A 836 -0.66 29.57 -3.22
N ASP A 837 -1.36 30.64 -3.61
CA ASP A 837 -1.57 31.01 -5.01
C ASP A 837 -0.22 31.15 -5.73
N ARG A 838 -0.06 30.40 -6.81
CA ARG A 838 1.22 30.32 -7.53
C ARG A 838 1.69 31.66 -8.07
N THR A 839 0.78 32.46 -8.61
CA THR A 839 1.14 33.76 -9.20
C THR A 839 1.58 34.73 -8.11
N ALA A 840 0.83 34.81 -7.01
CA ALA A 840 1.17 35.64 -5.87
C ALA A 840 2.50 35.21 -5.22
N PHE A 841 2.74 33.91 -5.13
CA PHE A 841 3.98 33.35 -4.59
C PHE A 841 5.20 33.73 -5.44
N ASP A 842 5.13 33.54 -6.76
CA ASP A 842 6.20 33.91 -7.68
C ASP A 842 6.44 35.43 -7.70
N GLU A 843 5.36 36.25 -7.71
CA GLU A 843 5.46 37.71 -7.66
C GLU A 843 6.07 38.24 -6.36
N ALA A 844 5.91 37.50 -5.26
CA ALA A 844 6.53 37.78 -3.97
C ALA A 844 7.98 37.27 -3.86
N GLY A 845 8.51 36.61 -4.90
CA GLY A 845 9.89 36.12 -4.93
C GLY A 845 10.10 34.77 -4.23
N GLY A 846 9.02 34.00 -4.05
CA GLY A 846 9.10 32.67 -3.45
C GLY A 846 9.75 31.62 -4.36
N ILE A 847 10.29 30.57 -3.76
CA ILE A 847 10.90 29.42 -4.43
C ILE A 847 10.10 28.17 -4.06
N ALA A 848 9.44 27.56 -5.06
CA ALA A 848 8.59 26.40 -4.82
C ALA A 848 9.42 25.11 -4.70
N ALA A 849 9.14 24.31 -3.68
CA ALA A 849 9.61 22.92 -3.56
C ALA A 849 8.60 21.94 -4.15
N GLY A 850 7.30 22.23 -4.00
CA GLY A 850 6.23 21.40 -4.56
C GLY A 850 4.99 22.20 -4.93
N VAL A 851 4.23 21.66 -5.88
CA VAL A 851 2.98 22.22 -6.40
C VAL A 851 1.88 21.16 -6.31
N GLN A 852 0.66 21.57 -6.01
CA GLN A 852 -0.53 20.74 -5.97
C GLN A 852 -1.69 21.49 -6.62
N ASP A 853 -2.34 20.90 -7.63
CA ASP A 853 -3.46 21.49 -8.39
C ASP A 853 -3.21 22.94 -8.87
N GLY A 854 -1.96 23.24 -9.24
CA GLY A 854 -1.54 24.55 -9.73
C GLY A 854 -1.26 25.61 -8.66
N GLY A 855 -1.41 25.28 -7.37
CA GLY A 855 -0.96 26.11 -6.25
C GLY A 855 0.31 25.56 -5.59
N VAL A 856 1.06 26.40 -4.87
CA VAL A 856 2.31 25.99 -4.22
C VAL A 856 2.00 25.32 -2.90
N SER A 857 2.32 24.03 -2.81
CA SER A 857 2.09 23.20 -1.62
C SER A 857 3.30 23.14 -0.69
N ALA A 858 4.50 23.46 -1.16
CA ALA A 858 5.67 23.66 -0.32
C ALA A 858 6.66 24.63 -0.98
N GLY A 859 7.38 25.41 -0.18
CA GLY A 859 8.34 26.37 -0.71
C GLY A 859 9.03 27.23 0.34
N SER A 860 9.83 28.17 -0.13
CA SER A 860 10.68 29.04 0.69
C SER A 860 10.63 30.49 0.24
N PHE A 861 10.70 31.42 1.19
CA PHE A 861 11.02 32.83 0.98
C PHE A 861 12.34 33.15 1.67
N ILE A 862 13.20 33.90 0.99
CA ILE A 862 14.55 34.26 1.48
C ILE A 862 14.66 35.78 1.48
N GLY A 863 15.01 36.36 2.64
CA GLY A 863 15.21 37.81 2.77
C GLY A 863 16.47 38.32 2.08
N GLU A 864 16.58 39.65 1.94
CA GLU A 864 17.72 40.28 1.26
C GLU A 864 19.04 40.02 2.02
N THR A 865 20.06 39.52 1.32
CA THR A 865 21.38 39.26 1.90
C THR A 865 22.50 39.97 1.14
N SER A 866 23.40 40.64 1.89
CA SER A 866 24.61 41.24 1.31
C SER A 866 25.80 40.27 1.22
N ASP A 867 25.68 39.10 1.87
CA ASP A 867 26.82 38.25 2.22
C ASP A 867 26.73 36.83 1.63
N LEU A 868 25.56 36.42 1.13
CA LEU A 868 25.38 35.17 0.39
C LEU A 868 25.41 35.41 -1.13
N SER A 869 26.10 34.54 -1.86
CA SER A 869 26.13 34.52 -3.33
C SER A 869 26.58 33.15 -3.82
N GLY A 870 25.94 32.62 -4.86
CA GLY A 870 26.19 31.28 -5.39
C GLY A 870 25.29 30.23 -4.74
N GLU A 871 25.76 28.98 -4.72
CA GLU A 871 25.09 27.83 -4.12
C GLU A 871 25.16 27.89 -2.59
N VAL A 872 24.00 27.81 -1.91
CA VAL A 872 23.85 27.91 -0.45
C VAL A 872 22.92 26.81 0.06
N THR A 873 23.37 25.98 1.00
CA THR A 873 22.52 24.94 1.64
C THR A 873 21.47 25.57 2.58
N THR A 874 20.40 24.84 2.94
CA THR A 874 19.46 25.32 3.98
C THR A 874 20.17 25.59 5.31
N ARG A 875 21.18 24.78 5.65
CA ARG A 875 21.98 24.99 6.86
C ARG A 875 22.77 26.30 6.82
N GLU A 876 23.42 26.60 5.70
CA GLU A 876 24.13 27.88 5.54
C GLU A 876 23.17 29.08 5.50
N LEU A 877 21.93 28.88 5.06
CA LEU A 877 20.88 29.90 5.10
C LEU A 877 20.44 30.18 6.55
N VAL A 878 20.18 29.14 7.34
CA VAL A 878 19.84 29.25 8.77
C VAL A 878 20.96 29.93 9.57
N ASP A 879 22.22 29.65 9.22
CA ASP A 879 23.39 30.24 9.88
C ASP A 879 23.70 31.69 9.39
N SER A 880 22.86 32.27 8.51
CA SER A 880 23.06 33.58 7.89
C SER A 880 22.22 34.70 8.50
N ASP A 881 22.53 35.96 8.14
CA ASP A 881 21.73 37.13 8.53
C ASP A 881 20.54 37.40 7.56
N ALA A 882 20.23 36.49 6.62
CA ALA A 882 19.28 36.74 5.53
C ALA A 882 17.80 36.70 5.97
N GLY A 883 17.48 35.91 7.00
CA GLY A 883 16.09 35.61 7.38
C GLY A 883 15.42 34.71 6.35
N ALA A 884 14.71 33.67 6.80
CA ALA A 884 14.05 32.72 5.91
C ALA A 884 12.67 32.33 6.43
N VAL A 885 11.77 32.05 5.50
CA VAL A 885 10.47 31.45 5.79
C VAL A 885 10.27 30.22 4.90
N HIS A 886 10.21 29.04 5.49
CA HIS A 886 9.90 27.79 4.82
C HIS A 886 8.47 27.36 5.12
N PHE A 887 7.78 26.76 4.17
CA PHE A 887 6.44 26.22 4.41
C PHE A 887 6.14 24.90 3.73
N VAL A 888 5.27 24.11 4.37
CA VAL A 888 4.67 22.88 3.85
C VAL A 888 3.16 22.94 4.10
N GLY A 889 2.34 22.80 3.08
CA GLY A 889 0.90 23.09 3.14
C GLY A 889 0.09 22.17 4.05
N GLY A 890 0.53 20.93 4.26
CA GLY A 890 -0.13 20.00 5.19
C GLY A 890 0.84 18.92 5.64
N LEU A 891 1.13 18.86 6.93
CA LEU A 891 2.14 17.97 7.49
C LEU A 891 1.77 17.43 8.87
N PHE A 892 1.27 18.30 9.74
CA PHE A 892 0.86 18.00 11.11
C PHE A 892 -0.59 18.46 11.38
N PRO A 893 -1.56 18.02 10.57
CA PRO A 893 -2.94 18.39 10.81
C PRO A 893 -3.41 17.80 12.14
N PRO A 894 -4.38 18.44 12.82
CA PRO A 894 -4.97 17.85 14.01
C PRO A 894 -5.71 16.56 13.63
N ALA A 895 -5.78 15.60 14.55
CA ALA A 895 -6.61 14.41 14.34
C ALA A 895 -8.08 14.78 14.06
N SER A 896 -8.72 14.01 13.18
CA SER A 896 -10.13 14.14 12.85
C SER A 896 -10.98 13.23 13.73
N GLN A 897 -11.92 13.83 14.44
CA GLN A 897 -12.92 13.11 15.23
C GLN A 897 -14.24 12.93 14.45
N ALA A 898 -14.27 13.26 13.16
CA ALA A 898 -15.51 13.29 12.39
C ALA A 898 -16.02 11.89 11.99
N ASN A 899 -15.11 10.94 11.80
CA ASN A 899 -15.44 9.61 11.30
C ASN A 899 -15.40 8.56 12.42
N LEU A 900 -15.73 7.31 12.10
CA LEU A 900 -15.63 6.18 13.04
C LEU A 900 -14.17 5.87 13.36
N HIS A 901 -13.81 5.80 14.64
CA HIS A 901 -12.45 5.50 15.10
C HIS A 901 -12.46 4.76 16.46
N PRO A 902 -13.10 3.58 16.55
CA PRO A 902 -13.32 2.88 17.82
C PRO A 902 -12.05 2.65 18.63
N PHE A 903 -10.91 2.40 17.97
CA PHE A 903 -9.63 2.06 18.62
C PHE A 903 -8.72 3.28 18.84
N GLY A 904 -9.30 4.49 18.86
CA GLY A 904 -8.59 5.74 19.05
C GLY A 904 -8.04 6.35 17.75
N VAL A 905 -7.17 7.34 17.89
CA VAL A 905 -6.48 8.05 16.79
C VAL A 905 -5.01 8.26 17.19
N LEU A 906 -4.12 8.45 16.21
CA LEU A 906 -2.69 8.72 16.44
C LEU A 906 -2.43 10.20 16.75
N ASP A 907 -1.26 10.52 17.32
CA ASP A 907 -0.81 11.91 17.54
C ASP A 907 -0.39 12.58 16.25
N TYR A 908 0.34 11.85 15.41
CA TYR A 908 0.91 12.31 14.15
C TYR A 908 1.14 11.12 13.21
N SER A 909 1.30 11.38 11.91
CA SER A 909 1.55 10.34 10.91
C SER A 909 2.31 10.82 9.66
N PRO A 910 3.35 11.68 9.78
CA PRO A 910 4.12 12.11 8.63
C PRO A 910 4.70 10.90 7.90
N SER A 911 4.83 10.99 6.59
CA SER A 911 5.64 10.06 5.82
C SER A 911 7.13 10.35 6.06
N PHE A 912 8.01 9.50 5.53
CA PHE A 912 9.44 9.81 5.55
C PHE A 912 9.75 11.12 4.80
N LEU A 913 9.06 11.39 3.69
CA LEU A 913 9.16 12.68 2.98
C LEU A 913 8.76 13.84 3.89
N GLY A 914 7.60 13.75 4.54
CA GLY A 914 7.13 14.80 5.44
C GLY A 914 8.12 15.06 6.58
N TYR A 915 8.67 14.00 7.16
CA TYR A 915 9.71 14.10 8.17
C TYR A 915 10.98 14.79 7.65
N LEU A 916 11.48 14.32 6.49
CA LEU A 916 12.66 14.85 5.83
C LEU A 916 12.52 16.35 5.50
N MET A 917 11.35 16.76 4.98
CA MET A 917 11.07 18.16 4.67
C MET A 917 11.11 19.05 5.93
N MET A 918 10.59 18.57 7.06
CA MET A 918 10.66 19.31 8.33
C MET A 918 12.11 19.45 8.79
N THR A 919 12.92 18.39 8.77
CA THR A 919 14.34 18.48 9.17
C THR A 919 15.14 19.37 8.21
N ASN A 920 14.88 19.27 6.90
CA ASN A 920 15.54 20.09 5.90
C ASN A 920 15.20 21.57 6.07
N ALA A 921 13.93 21.92 6.32
CA ALA A 921 13.49 23.28 6.59
C ALA A 921 14.12 23.89 7.86
N LEU A 922 14.45 23.06 8.85
CA LEU A 922 15.16 23.48 10.07
C LEU A 922 16.69 23.61 9.88
N GLY A 923 17.21 23.25 8.70
CA GLY A 923 18.65 23.17 8.43
C GLY A 923 19.35 22.02 9.16
N TYR A 924 18.58 21.01 9.58
CA TYR A 924 19.07 19.84 10.30
C TYR A 924 19.49 18.74 9.35
N VAL A 925 20.40 17.87 9.81
CA VAL A 925 20.91 16.74 9.03
C VAL A 925 20.63 15.46 9.80
N GLN A 926 20.04 14.46 9.15
CA GLN A 926 19.80 13.15 9.75
C GLN A 926 20.98 12.22 9.44
N THR A 927 21.52 11.55 10.46
CA THR A 927 22.66 10.65 10.32
C THR A 927 22.29 9.27 10.83
N ARG A 928 22.49 8.24 9.98
CA ARG A 928 22.34 6.82 10.33
C ARG A 928 23.71 6.17 10.45
N SER A 929 23.95 5.45 11.54
CA SER A 929 25.19 4.71 11.77
C SER A 929 24.94 3.27 12.18
N ILE A 930 25.74 2.34 11.66
CA ILE A 930 25.81 0.93 12.08
C ILE A 930 27.23 0.67 12.60
N GLU A 931 27.36 0.00 13.75
CA GLU A 931 28.64 -0.28 14.40
C GLU A 931 29.50 0.99 14.65
N GLY A 932 28.84 2.16 14.74
CA GLY A 932 29.50 3.46 14.86
C GLY A 932 30.10 4.02 13.57
N GLU A 933 29.84 3.40 12.42
CA GLU A 933 30.15 3.91 11.08
C GLU A 933 28.90 4.53 10.46
N THR A 934 29.00 5.78 9.99
CA THR A 934 27.92 6.44 9.26
C THR A 934 27.68 5.72 7.93
N THR A 935 26.45 5.22 7.75
CA THR A 935 26.02 4.46 6.57
C THR A 935 25.15 5.28 5.63
N ALA A 936 24.45 6.29 6.15
CA ALA A 936 23.66 7.22 5.36
C ALA A 936 23.52 8.57 6.07
N THR A 937 23.35 9.61 5.27
CA THR A 937 23.05 10.98 5.68
C THR A 937 21.87 11.47 4.84
N PHE A 938 20.94 12.21 5.44
CA PHE A 938 19.79 12.80 4.74
C PHE A 938 19.72 14.29 5.09
N GLY A 939 19.60 15.13 4.06
CA GLY A 939 19.62 16.58 4.18
C GLY A 939 21.03 17.20 4.30
N GLY A 940 21.13 18.49 3.95
CA GLY A 940 22.32 19.32 4.14
C GLY A 940 23.33 19.36 2.98
N GLU A 941 23.02 18.75 1.84
CA GLU A 941 23.89 18.72 0.65
C GLU A 941 23.33 19.59 -0.50
N SER A 942 22.02 19.58 -0.72
CA SER A 942 21.36 20.39 -1.76
C SER A 942 21.42 21.90 -1.48
N THR A 943 21.47 22.70 -2.55
CA THR A 943 21.72 24.14 -2.46
C THR A 943 20.68 25.00 -3.18
N PHE A 944 20.42 26.19 -2.64
CA PHE A 944 19.75 27.30 -3.31
C PHE A 944 20.76 28.08 -4.15
N THR A 945 20.39 28.50 -5.35
CA THR A 945 21.20 29.47 -6.12
C THR A 945 20.79 30.89 -5.76
N VAL A 946 21.71 31.65 -5.17
CA VAL A 946 21.53 33.07 -4.80
C VAL A 946 22.34 33.97 -5.74
N GLU A 947 21.65 34.77 -6.57
CA GLU A 947 22.25 35.77 -7.47
C GLU A 947 21.88 37.20 -7.06
N ASP A 948 22.87 38.10 -6.97
CA ASP A 948 22.66 39.51 -6.58
C ASP A 948 21.86 39.72 -5.27
N GLY A 949 21.89 38.74 -4.36
CA GLY A 949 21.19 38.77 -3.07
C GLY A 949 19.72 38.33 -3.13
N VAL A 950 19.28 37.77 -4.27
CA VAL A 950 17.95 37.18 -4.48
C VAL A 950 18.14 35.75 -4.94
N ALA A 951 17.43 34.81 -4.33
CA ALA A 951 17.43 33.44 -4.80
C ALA A 951 16.52 33.33 -6.04
N THR A 952 17.08 32.86 -7.15
CA THR A 952 16.35 32.70 -8.42
C THR A 952 16.37 31.23 -8.83
N PRO A 953 15.22 30.62 -9.12
CA PRO A 953 15.18 29.27 -9.66
C PRO A 953 15.87 29.22 -11.04
N THR A 954 16.68 28.19 -11.27
CA THR A 954 17.39 27.94 -12.53
C THR A 954 16.92 26.63 -13.13
N LEU A 955 16.62 26.62 -14.43
CA LEU A 955 16.45 25.37 -15.18
C LEU A 955 17.83 24.76 -15.44
N GLU A 956 18.03 23.53 -14.98
CA GLU A 956 19.16 22.67 -15.30
C GLU A 956 18.68 21.50 -16.15
N ALA A 957 19.41 21.22 -17.22
CA ALA A 957 19.19 20.08 -18.09
C ALA A 957 20.54 19.54 -18.59
N SER A 958 20.76 18.24 -18.43
CA SER A 958 21.95 17.57 -18.93
C SER A 958 21.60 16.23 -19.56
N GLY A 959 22.48 15.74 -20.43
CA GLY A 959 22.18 14.54 -21.21
C GLY A 959 23.17 14.29 -22.34
N SER A 960 22.85 13.30 -23.16
CA SER A 960 23.65 12.88 -24.30
C SER A 960 22.78 12.54 -25.51
N ARG A 961 23.41 12.45 -26.68
CA ARG A 961 22.79 12.00 -27.91
C ARG A 961 23.58 10.85 -28.49
N SER A 962 22.89 9.88 -29.05
CA SER A 962 23.47 8.86 -29.92
C SER A 962 22.59 8.58 -31.14
N ASP A 963 23.21 8.10 -32.21
CA ASP A 963 22.55 7.67 -33.43
C ASP A 963 23.07 6.29 -33.90
N ASP A 964 22.39 5.68 -34.88
CA ASP A 964 22.76 4.35 -35.39
C ASP A 964 23.70 4.38 -36.61
N GLY A 965 24.13 5.59 -37.04
CA GLY A 965 25.08 5.75 -38.11
C GLY A 965 25.50 7.20 -38.37
N SER A 966 26.70 7.37 -38.95
CA SER A 966 27.24 8.71 -39.30
C SER A 966 27.29 8.99 -40.81
N VAL A 967 26.84 8.02 -41.62
CA VAL A 967 26.89 8.10 -43.10
C VAL A 967 25.67 7.41 -43.71
N PHE A 968 24.86 8.19 -44.41
CA PHE A 968 23.59 7.75 -45.00
C PHE A 968 23.56 7.96 -46.52
N THR A 969 22.67 7.25 -47.20
CA THR A 969 22.19 7.57 -48.54
C THR A 969 20.79 8.15 -48.42
N GLY A 970 20.37 9.00 -49.35
CA GLY A 970 19.04 9.65 -49.26
C GLY A 970 17.92 8.62 -49.13
N GLY A 971 16.93 8.87 -48.28
CA GLY A 971 15.84 7.95 -47.96
C GLY A 971 16.20 6.82 -46.98
N GLN A 972 17.42 6.81 -46.41
CA GLN A 972 17.72 5.95 -45.27
C GLN A 972 17.28 6.62 -43.97
N THR A 973 16.72 5.82 -43.07
CA THR A 973 16.35 6.23 -41.72
C THR A 973 17.56 6.17 -40.80
N ASP A 974 17.66 7.18 -39.94
CA ASP A 974 18.54 7.29 -38.80
C ASP A 974 17.71 7.15 -37.52
N ARG A 975 18.16 6.33 -36.58
CA ARG A 975 17.53 6.19 -35.25
C ARG A 975 18.33 7.04 -34.27
N VAL A 976 17.72 8.14 -33.81
CA VAL A 976 18.33 9.07 -32.87
C VAL A 976 17.75 8.85 -31.49
N VAL A 977 18.61 8.76 -30.48
CA VAL A 977 18.25 8.67 -29.06
C VAL A 977 18.82 9.89 -28.34
N VAL A 978 17.95 10.67 -27.71
CA VAL A 978 18.28 11.77 -26.80
C VAL A 978 18.09 11.27 -25.37
N THR A 979 19.19 11.11 -24.65
CA THR A 979 19.17 10.71 -23.24
C THR A 979 19.20 11.96 -22.38
N VAL A 980 18.20 12.14 -21.53
CA VAL A 980 18.15 13.18 -20.48
C VAL A 980 18.65 12.55 -19.19
N THR A 981 19.80 13.01 -18.71
CA THR A 981 20.40 12.53 -17.44
C THR A 981 20.05 13.41 -16.26
N GLU A 982 19.55 14.62 -16.52
CA GLU A 982 19.15 15.57 -15.50
C GLU A 982 18.14 16.53 -16.11
N LEU A 983 17.08 16.82 -15.37
CA LEU A 983 16.10 17.83 -15.70
C LEU A 983 15.51 18.34 -14.37
N SER A 984 15.90 19.53 -13.96
CA SER A 984 15.55 20.07 -12.63
C SER A 984 14.06 20.39 -12.40
N GLU A 985 13.28 20.57 -13.47
CA GLU A 985 11.84 20.82 -13.41
C GLU A 985 11.14 20.31 -14.68
N ALA A 986 9.81 20.14 -14.62
CA ALA A 986 9.05 19.74 -15.80
C ALA A 986 9.28 20.74 -16.95
N ALA A 987 9.69 20.24 -18.11
CA ALA A 987 10.07 21.05 -19.24
C ALA A 987 9.64 20.41 -20.56
N GLU A 988 9.32 21.24 -21.55
CA GLU A 988 9.19 20.78 -22.93
C GLU A 988 10.57 20.38 -23.45
N VAL A 989 10.74 19.10 -23.79
CA VAL A 989 11.99 18.57 -24.35
C VAL A 989 11.84 18.47 -25.85
N ALA A 990 12.82 19.04 -26.56
CA ALA A 990 12.84 19.06 -28.01
C ALA A 990 14.26 18.82 -28.54
N ASP A 991 14.34 18.49 -29.82
CA ASP A 991 15.60 18.23 -30.48
C ASP A 991 15.66 18.81 -31.91
N GLY A 992 16.85 19.29 -32.28
CA GLY A 992 17.16 19.88 -33.58
C GLY A 992 17.35 18.82 -34.67
N VAL A 993 16.58 18.95 -35.75
CA VAL A 993 16.64 18.12 -36.95
C VAL A 993 17.05 18.98 -38.15
N PRO A 994 18.12 18.62 -38.89
CA PRO A 994 18.66 19.47 -39.93
C PRO A 994 17.77 19.57 -41.18
N ASP A 995 17.77 20.75 -41.81
CA ASP A 995 17.00 21.06 -43.03
C ASP A 995 17.00 19.94 -44.08
N GLY A 996 15.80 19.47 -44.41
CA GLY A 996 15.55 18.47 -45.45
C GLY A 996 15.45 17.03 -44.95
N TRP A 997 15.83 16.75 -43.71
CA TRP A 997 15.43 15.53 -43.02
C TRP A 997 13.96 15.61 -42.62
N THR A 998 13.30 14.46 -42.51
CA THR A 998 11.90 14.35 -42.09
C THR A 998 11.77 13.33 -40.97
N VAL A 999 10.99 13.64 -39.94
CA VAL A 999 10.66 12.69 -38.86
C VAL A 999 9.26 12.13 -39.09
N ASP A 1000 9.09 10.84 -38.86
CA ASP A 1000 7.78 10.17 -38.85
C ASP A 1000 7.38 9.91 -37.39
N THR A 1001 6.43 10.70 -36.89
CA THR A 1001 5.96 10.66 -35.50
C THR A 1001 5.09 9.43 -35.19
N ASP A 1002 4.76 8.61 -36.20
CA ASP A 1002 4.11 7.31 -35.97
C ASP A 1002 5.09 6.26 -35.37
N TYR A 1003 6.39 6.61 -35.23
CA TYR A 1003 7.44 5.75 -34.68
C TYR A 1003 8.35 6.50 -33.70
N GLY A 1004 8.69 5.87 -32.57
CA GLY A 1004 9.47 6.47 -31.48
C GLY A 1004 8.60 7.25 -30.49
N ASP A 1005 9.23 8.11 -29.69
CA ASP A 1005 8.63 8.89 -28.60
C ASP A 1005 8.30 10.34 -29.00
N ALA A 1006 8.44 10.66 -30.29
CA ALA A 1006 8.21 12.00 -30.81
C ALA A 1006 6.71 12.35 -30.87
N ASP A 1007 6.30 13.34 -30.09
CA ASP A 1007 4.92 13.85 -30.09
C ASP A 1007 4.60 14.66 -31.35
N SER A 1008 5.56 15.45 -31.83
CA SER A 1008 5.38 16.27 -33.02
C SER A 1008 6.68 16.63 -33.73
N PHE A 1009 6.59 16.96 -35.02
CA PHE A 1009 7.72 17.44 -35.83
C PHE A 1009 7.35 18.68 -36.64
N ASP A 1010 8.08 19.79 -36.42
CA ASP A 1010 7.99 21.01 -37.21
C ASP A 1010 9.11 21.06 -38.25
N ALA A 1011 8.76 20.75 -39.50
CA ALA A 1011 9.70 20.76 -40.62
C ALA A 1011 10.16 22.17 -41.05
N GLU A 1012 9.46 23.25 -40.67
CA GLU A 1012 9.90 24.63 -40.93
C GLU A 1012 10.87 25.13 -39.86
N ALA A 1013 10.66 24.75 -38.60
CA ALA A 1013 11.58 25.03 -37.49
C ALA A 1013 12.79 24.09 -37.48
N GLY A 1014 12.63 22.87 -38.01
CA GLY A 1014 13.64 21.82 -37.92
C GLY A 1014 13.72 21.24 -36.51
N THR A 1015 12.57 20.99 -35.88
CA THR A 1015 12.49 20.59 -34.47
C THR A 1015 11.55 19.41 -34.30
N VAL A 1016 11.99 18.37 -33.60
CA VAL A 1016 11.13 17.31 -33.07
C VAL A 1016 10.86 17.60 -31.59
N SER A 1017 9.60 17.63 -31.18
CA SER A 1017 9.20 17.82 -29.78
C SER A 1017 8.75 16.50 -29.20
N PHE A 1018 9.21 16.21 -27.99
CA PHE A 1018 8.77 15.09 -27.17
C PHE A 1018 7.68 15.55 -26.18
N GLY A 1019 7.22 16.79 -26.24
CA GLY A 1019 6.28 17.33 -25.27
C GLY A 1019 6.90 17.58 -23.89
N GLU A 1020 6.05 17.79 -22.90
CA GLU A 1020 6.48 18.03 -21.52
C GLU A 1020 6.99 16.72 -20.90
N ARG A 1021 8.14 16.80 -20.25
CA ARG A 1021 8.75 15.70 -19.48
C ARG A 1021 8.95 16.16 -18.06
N GLY A 1022 8.64 15.28 -17.11
CA GLY A 1022 8.85 15.52 -15.70
C GLY A 1022 10.34 15.64 -15.34
N PRO A 1023 10.65 16.12 -14.13
CA PRO A 1023 12.03 16.22 -13.65
C PRO A 1023 12.77 14.87 -13.70
N VAL A 1024 14.09 14.92 -13.90
CA VAL A 1024 15.01 13.77 -13.88
C VAL A 1024 16.16 14.10 -12.93
N ASP A 1025 16.39 13.24 -11.94
CA ASP A 1025 17.43 13.43 -10.93
C ASP A 1025 18.66 12.55 -11.27
N PRO A 1026 19.87 13.13 -11.46
CA PRO A 1026 21.07 12.36 -11.76
C PRO A 1026 21.62 11.55 -10.58
N GLU A 1027 21.16 11.81 -9.35
CA GLU A 1027 21.59 11.13 -8.12
C GLU A 1027 20.59 10.09 -7.60
N ALA A 1028 19.36 10.10 -8.14
CA ALA A 1028 18.47 8.96 -7.99
C ALA A 1028 19.07 7.75 -8.75
N ASP A 1029 19.01 6.54 -8.19
CA ASP A 1029 19.37 5.28 -8.87
C ASP A 1029 18.39 4.94 -10.03
N ASP A 1030 17.68 5.94 -10.58
CA ASP A 1030 16.74 5.82 -11.68
C ASP A 1030 17.48 5.79 -13.03
N ASP A 1031 16.98 4.99 -13.96
CA ASP A 1031 17.50 4.99 -15.32
C ASP A 1031 17.25 6.36 -16.01
N PRO A 1032 18.23 6.89 -16.75
CA PRO A 1032 18.08 8.17 -17.43
C PRO A 1032 16.95 8.10 -18.47
N LEU A 1033 16.20 9.18 -18.63
CA LEU A 1033 15.09 9.26 -19.58
C LEU A 1033 15.62 9.21 -21.02
N GLU A 1034 15.36 8.12 -21.73
CA GLU A 1034 15.71 7.96 -23.15
C GLU A 1034 14.52 8.33 -24.05
N LEU A 1035 14.73 9.28 -24.96
CA LEU A 1035 13.74 9.76 -25.91
C LEU A 1035 14.20 9.46 -27.34
N GLU A 1036 13.45 8.62 -28.04
CA GLU A 1036 13.82 8.10 -29.34
C GLU A 1036 12.99 8.70 -30.49
N TYR A 1037 13.63 8.99 -31.62
CA TYR A 1037 12.92 9.29 -32.87
C TYR A 1037 13.67 8.81 -34.11
N TYR A 1038 12.92 8.73 -35.22
CA TYR A 1038 13.42 8.23 -36.50
C TYR A 1038 13.40 9.33 -37.56
N ALA A 1039 14.57 9.70 -38.07
CA ALA A 1039 14.74 10.74 -39.08
C ALA A 1039 15.13 10.14 -40.44
N GLU A 1040 14.44 10.50 -41.52
CA GLU A 1040 14.76 10.05 -42.88
C GLU A 1040 15.66 11.06 -43.60
N ALA A 1041 16.78 10.56 -44.16
CA ALA A 1041 17.77 11.36 -44.85
C ALA A 1041 17.22 12.00 -46.15
N PRO A 1042 17.56 13.27 -46.46
CA PRO A 1042 17.04 13.99 -47.61
C PRO A 1042 17.36 13.31 -48.95
N GLU A 1043 16.38 13.25 -49.84
CA GLU A 1043 16.55 12.70 -51.19
C GLU A 1043 16.95 13.74 -52.24
N GLY A 1044 17.85 13.36 -53.16
CA GLY A 1044 18.12 14.09 -54.40
C GLY A 1044 19.60 14.38 -54.67
N ALA A 1045 19.92 14.73 -55.92
CA ALA A 1045 21.31 14.95 -56.36
C ALA A 1045 21.99 16.18 -55.72
N THR A 1046 21.23 17.03 -55.03
CA THR A 1046 21.70 18.20 -54.27
C THR A 1046 21.68 17.98 -52.76
N ALA A 1047 21.17 16.84 -52.28
CA ALA A 1047 21.05 16.49 -50.87
C ALA A 1047 22.28 15.77 -50.29
N THR A 1048 23.37 15.68 -51.07
CA THR A 1048 24.64 15.16 -50.56
C THR A 1048 25.35 16.27 -49.77
N GLY A 1049 25.63 16.02 -48.50
CA GLY A 1049 26.12 17.04 -47.60
C GLY A 1049 26.44 16.49 -46.21
N ARG A 1050 26.88 17.39 -45.33
CA ARG A 1050 26.94 17.15 -43.90
C ARG A 1050 25.74 17.85 -43.26
N TYR A 1051 25.03 17.15 -42.41
CA TYR A 1051 23.81 17.57 -41.73
C TYR A 1051 24.08 17.47 -40.23
N THR A 1052 23.66 18.45 -39.44
CA THR A 1052 23.97 18.50 -38.01
C THR A 1052 22.68 18.42 -37.23
N PHE A 1053 22.54 17.39 -36.42
CA PHE A 1053 21.46 17.24 -35.46
C PHE A 1053 21.80 17.94 -34.15
N GLY A 1054 20.77 18.38 -33.43
CA GLY A 1054 20.85 19.08 -32.17
C GLY A 1054 21.21 20.57 -32.24
N PRO A 1055 21.47 21.19 -31.07
CA PRO A 1055 21.38 20.57 -29.74
C PRO A 1055 19.95 20.18 -29.35
N ALA A 1056 19.83 19.34 -28.33
CA ALA A 1056 18.53 19.17 -27.68
C ALA A 1056 18.28 20.38 -26.78
N GLU A 1057 17.01 20.73 -26.57
CA GLU A 1057 16.59 21.88 -25.77
C GLU A 1057 15.55 21.43 -24.76
N ALA A 1058 15.67 21.91 -23.52
CA ALA A 1058 14.65 21.82 -22.50
C ALA A 1058 14.12 23.23 -22.22
N THR A 1059 12.80 23.43 -22.28
CA THR A 1059 12.16 24.74 -22.05
C THR A 1059 11.11 24.66 -20.95
N ALA A 1060 11.24 25.50 -19.92
CA ALA A 1060 10.30 25.57 -18.80
C ALA A 1060 9.95 27.04 -18.46
N THR A 1061 8.83 27.25 -17.76
CA THR A 1061 8.50 28.56 -17.18
C THR A 1061 9.01 28.61 -15.74
N VAL A 1062 10.02 29.43 -15.50
CA VAL A 1062 10.77 29.50 -14.25
C VAL A 1062 10.65 30.91 -13.68
N GLY A 1063 10.01 31.07 -12.52
CA GLY A 1063 9.76 32.39 -11.94
C GLY A 1063 8.90 33.32 -12.82
N GLY A 1064 8.04 32.75 -13.68
CA GLY A 1064 7.19 33.47 -14.62
C GLY A 1064 7.85 33.85 -15.96
N ASP A 1065 9.13 33.54 -16.16
CA ASP A 1065 9.85 33.73 -17.42
C ASP A 1065 10.12 32.38 -18.12
N GLU A 1066 10.06 32.37 -19.45
CA GLU A 1066 10.42 31.19 -20.25
C GLU A 1066 11.95 31.04 -20.32
N VAL A 1067 12.47 29.92 -19.84
CA VAL A 1067 13.91 29.59 -19.81
C VAL A 1067 14.15 28.36 -20.67
N THR A 1068 15.13 28.44 -21.57
CA THR A 1068 15.55 27.33 -22.44
C THR A 1068 17.02 26.97 -22.18
N VAL A 1069 17.30 25.68 -22.00
CA VAL A 1069 18.64 25.12 -21.81
C VAL A 1069 18.98 24.17 -22.95
N GLU A 1070 20.10 24.41 -23.64
CA GLU A 1070 20.64 23.48 -24.63
C GLU A 1070 21.44 22.36 -23.93
N PHE A 1071 21.13 21.10 -24.25
CA PHE A 1071 21.82 19.91 -23.73
C PHE A 1071 22.08 18.87 -24.84
N ALA A 1072 22.67 17.74 -24.48
CA ALA A 1072 23.00 16.60 -25.36
C ALA A 1072 23.93 16.87 -26.56
N GLY A 1073 24.38 18.11 -26.77
CA GLY A 1073 25.30 18.49 -27.84
C GLY A 1073 24.75 18.26 -29.25
N THR A 1074 25.63 18.34 -30.24
CA THR A 1074 25.28 18.15 -31.67
C THR A 1074 26.01 16.95 -32.26
N ASP A 1075 25.36 16.23 -33.18
CA ASP A 1075 26.02 15.21 -34.03
C ASP A 1075 25.99 15.63 -35.51
N THR A 1076 26.89 15.12 -36.35
CA THR A 1076 26.98 15.48 -37.75
C THR A 1076 27.10 14.29 -38.69
N ASP A 1077 26.02 14.05 -39.43
CA ASP A 1077 25.92 12.96 -40.39
C ASP A 1077 26.22 13.39 -41.80
N THR A 1078 26.67 12.42 -42.60
CA THR A 1078 27.01 12.66 -44.00
C THR A 1078 26.11 11.87 -44.94
N VAL A 1079 25.30 12.57 -45.73
CA VAL A 1079 24.53 11.95 -46.82
C VAL A 1079 25.40 11.89 -48.07
N VAL A 1080 25.75 10.69 -48.55
CA VAL A 1080 26.78 10.47 -49.60
C VAL A 1080 26.24 10.18 -51.00
N GLY A 1081 24.92 10.24 -51.24
CA GLY A 1081 24.33 10.06 -52.57
C GLY A 1081 22.82 9.83 -52.57
N PRO A 1082 22.18 9.73 -53.75
CA PRO A 1082 20.75 9.42 -53.87
C PRO A 1082 20.43 8.01 -53.37
N SER A 1083 19.17 7.78 -52.98
CA SER A 1083 18.65 6.50 -52.50
C SER A 1083 19.18 5.30 -53.27
N THR A 1084 19.76 4.34 -52.54
CA THR A 1084 20.09 3.02 -53.08
C THR A 1084 18.86 2.13 -52.96
N GLY A 1085 17.77 2.49 -53.66
CA GLY A 1085 16.47 1.82 -53.49
C GLY A 1085 16.57 0.30 -53.29
N THR A 1086 16.24 -0.12 -52.08
CA THR A 1086 15.95 -1.49 -51.67
C THR A 1086 14.84 -1.49 -50.66
#